data_AF-A0A068U2E6-F1
#
_entry.id   AF-A0A068U2E6-F1
#
_cell.length_a   1.000
_cell.length_b   1.000
_cell.length_c   1.000
_cell.angle_alpha   90.00
_cell.angle_beta   90.00
_cell.angle_gamma   90.00
#
_symmetry.space_group_name_H-M   'P 1'
#
loop_
_entity.id
_entity.type
_entity.pdbx_description
1 polymer ?
#
loop_
_entity_poly.entity_id
_entity_poly.type
_entity_poly.pdbx_seq_one_letter_code
_entity_poly.pdbx_strand_id
1 'polypeptide(L)'
;MYQWRKFEFFEGKYGERITIPEEISGKIECCSSGRGKVVLGCDDGTVSLLDRGLKFNSQFRAHSSSVLFLQQLKQRNYLVTVGEDEQLSPQFSAVCMKIFDLDKVQQQHEEEGPSTFSPDCVQILRIFTNQFPESKITSFLVLEEAPPILLVAIGLDNGCIYCIQGDIARERIKRFKLQADASITGLGFRVDGQVLQLFAVTPSSVHLFNLHTQPPTGQMLDNIGSDVPSVAMSDRSELIIGRPEAVYFYEVDGRGPCWAFEGEKKFLGWFRGYLLCVIADQSTGKYSFNVYDLKNKLVAHSVVVKEVSHMLCEWGNIILIMADKSALCIGEKDMESKLDMLFKKSLYTVAINIVQTQQADAAATAEVLRKYGDHLYCKQEYDQAMHQYIDTIGYLEPSYVIQKFLDAQRIYNLTNYLEKLHEKGLASKDHTTLLLNCYTKLKDVEKLNLFIKSDDGGGETKFDVETAIKVCRAAGYHEHAMYVAKRAGKHELYLKILLEDLGRYGEALQYVNSLEPSQAGVTVKEYGKILIEHKPAETIDILMRLCTEEEPAKRGTSSSTYVSMLPSPVDFINIFVHHPQSLMEFLERYTSKMKDSPAQGEIHNTLLELYLSHDLDFPFISLTNTSENGAVISKGHSNGRTFINRPDVSEGKDRRERFQKGLNLLKGAWPPEQDQPLYDVGLAIILCEMNAFKNGLLFLYEKMKLYKEVIACYMQAQDHEGLIACCKRLGDLGKGGDPSLWADVLKYFGELGEDCSKEVKEVLTYIERDDILPPIVVLQTLSRNPCLTLSVIKDYIARKLDHESKLIEEDRRAIEKYQEETSAMRREIQDLRTNARIFQLSKCTACTFTLDLPAVHFMCMHSFHQRCLGDNERECPECAPEYRSVLETKRSLEQNSNNQDQFFQHVRNSKDGFSVIAEYFGKGIISKTSTRQAGA
;
A
#
# COMPACT_ATOMS: atom_id res chain seq x y z
N MET A 1 -9.99 5.07 -64.21
CA MET A 1 -8.59 4.66 -63.93
C MET A 1 -8.23 5.11 -62.52
N TYR A 2 -8.18 4.19 -61.55
CA TYR A 2 -7.70 4.54 -60.22
C TYR A 2 -6.19 4.75 -60.28
N GLN A 3 -5.73 5.97 -60.02
CA GLN A 3 -4.33 6.34 -60.10
C GLN A 3 -3.56 5.69 -58.94
N TRP A 4 -2.67 4.74 -59.23
CA TRP A 4 -1.79 4.15 -58.23
C TRP A 4 -0.88 5.23 -57.64
N ARG A 5 -0.80 5.30 -56.30
CA ARG A 5 0.06 6.29 -55.62
C ARG A 5 1.48 5.75 -55.54
N LYS A 6 2.45 6.59 -55.89
CA LYS A 6 3.89 6.24 -55.86
C LYS A 6 4.53 6.62 -54.53
N PHE A 7 5.27 5.69 -53.96
CA PHE A 7 6.09 5.82 -52.76
C PHE A 7 7.45 5.18 -53.01
N GLU A 8 8.47 5.59 -52.26
CA GLU A 8 9.81 4.99 -52.31
C GLU A 8 10.07 4.22 -51.02
N PHE A 9 9.38 3.09 -50.86
CA PHE A 9 9.58 2.18 -49.73
C PHE A 9 10.80 1.28 -49.89
N PHE A 10 11.42 1.32 -51.06
CA PHE A 10 12.64 0.60 -51.35
C PHE A 10 13.76 1.56 -51.79
N GLU A 11 14.99 1.15 -51.51
CA GLU A 11 16.22 1.89 -51.80
C GLU A 11 17.34 0.95 -52.26
N GLY A 12 18.32 1.48 -53.01
CA GLY A 12 19.52 0.74 -53.38
C GLY A 12 20.47 0.60 -52.20
N LYS A 13 20.94 -0.62 -51.90
CA LYS A 13 21.79 -0.90 -50.71
C LYS A 13 23.30 -0.69 -50.93
N TYR A 14 23.77 -0.59 -52.18
CA TYR A 14 25.21 -0.60 -52.52
C TYR A 14 25.64 0.46 -53.55
N GLY A 15 24.95 1.61 -53.61
CA GLY A 15 25.11 2.57 -54.73
C GLY A 15 24.32 2.13 -55.97
N GLU A 16 24.37 2.92 -57.05
CA GLU A 16 23.44 2.74 -58.18
C GLU A 16 23.66 1.44 -58.98
N ARG A 17 24.89 0.87 -59.04
CA ARG A 17 25.19 -0.35 -59.81
C ARG A 17 26.38 -1.12 -59.23
N ILE A 18 26.21 -2.43 -59.02
CA ILE A 18 27.29 -3.39 -58.76
C ILE A 18 27.58 -4.12 -60.07
N THR A 19 28.82 -4.49 -60.36
CA THR A 19 29.15 -5.34 -61.51
C THR A 19 29.45 -6.75 -61.02
N ILE A 20 28.96 -7.77 -61.72
CA ILE A 20 29.34 -9.16 -61.45
C ILE A 20 30.85 -9.31 -61.69
N PRO A 21 31.58 -10.04 -60.83
CA PRO A 21 33.04 -10.14 -60.91
C PRO A 21 33.55 -10.61 -62.28
N GLU A 22 34.68 -10.06 -62.75
CA GLU A 22 35.28 -10.37 -64.05
C GLU A 22 35.74 -11.84 -64.16
N GLU A 23 35.97 -12.49 -63.02
CA GLU A 23 36.30 -13.92 -62.91
C GLU A 23 35.20 -14.81 -63.52
N ILE A 24 33.97 -14.32 -63.64
CA ILE A 24 32.87 -15.02 -64.31
C ILE A 24 32.86 -14.61 -65.79
N SER A 25 33.67 -15.29 -66.58
CA SER A 25 33.84 -15.04 -68.02
C SER A 25 32.62 -15.52 -68.85
N GLY A 26 32.06 -16.69 -68.52
CA GLY A 26 30.89 -17.27 -69.19
C GLY A 26 29.65 -16.37 -69.19
N LYS A 27 28.72 -16.64 -70.11
CA LYS A 27 27.40 -16.02 -70.15
C LYS A 27 26.51 -16.71 -69.10
N ILE A 28 25.85 -15.91 -68.27
CA ILE A 28 24.95 -16.41 -67.23
C ILE A 28 23.67 -16.94 -67.91
N GLU A 29 23.38 -18.23 -67.74
CA GLU A 29 22.21 -18.91 -68.31
C GLU A 29 21.11 -19.16 -67.25
N CYS A 30 21.51 -19.45 -66.02
CA CYS A 30 20.57 -19.68 -64.93
C CYS A 30 21.11 -19.21 -63.58
N CYS A 31 20.20 -18.87 -62.67
CA CYS A 31 20.54 -18.39 -61.35
C CYS A 31 19.62 -18.97 -60.28
N SER A 32 20.14 -19.12 -59.07
CA SER A 32 19.37 -19.42 -57.87
C SER A 32 19.96 -18.66 -56.70
N SER A 33 19.18 -18.51 -55.65
CA SER A 33 19.66 -18.00 -54.37
C SER A 33 19.22 -18.90 -53.23
N GLY A 34 20.07 -18.99 -52.21
CA GLY A 34 19.76 -19.72 -50.99
C GLY A 34 20.93 -19.66 -50.01
N ARG A 35 20.62 -19.89 -48.74
CA ARG A 35 21.62 -20.04 -47.66
C ARG A 35 22.66 -18.91 -47.62
N GLY A 36 22.23 -17.69 -47.95
CA GLY A 36 23.07 -16.50 -47.94
C GLY A 36 24.07 -16.42 -49.10
N LYS A 37 23.89 -17.18 -50.18
CA LYS A 37 24.70 -17.11 -51.41
C LYS A 37 23.80 -16.91 -52.63
N VAL A 38 24.36 -16.28 -53.67
CA VAL A 38 23.78 -16.28 -55.01
C VAL A 38 24.60 -17.23 -55.88
N VAL A 39 23.94 -18.14 -56.58
CA VAL A 39 24.57 -19.18 -57.41
C VAL A 39 24.24 -18.90 -58.86
N LEU A 40 25.29 -18.83 -59.69
CA LEU A 40 25.22 -18.52 -61.12
C LEU A 40 25.72 -19.73 -61.92
N GLY A 41 24.95 -20.14 -62.93
CA GLY A 41 25.33 -21.19 -63.87
C GLY A 41 25.59 -20.57 -65.23
N CYS A 42 26.71 -20.96 -65.84
CA CYS A 42 27.17 -20.38 -67.08
C CYS A 42 27.08 -21.36 -68.27
N ASP A 43 27.15 -20.79 -69.46
CA ASP A 43 27.20 -21.51 -70.74
C ASP A 43 28.46 -22.37 -70.94
N ASP A 44 29.51 -22.14 -70.15
CA ASP A 44 30.77 -22.92 -70.14
C ASP A 44 30.75 -24.12 -69.16
N GLY A 45 29.60 -24.38 -68.53
CA GLY A 45 29.41 -25.51 -67.62
C GLY A 45 29.89 -25.23 -66.19
N THR A 46 30.35 -24.01 -65.91
CA THR A 46 30.78 -23.60 -64.57
C THR A 46 29.63 -23.09 -63.71
N VAL A 47 29.76 -23.30 -62.41
CA VAL A 47 28.88 -22.77 -61.37
C VAL A 47 29.69 -21.89 -60.44
N SER A 48 29.27 -20.65 -60.27
CA SER A 48 29.92 -19.65 -59.44
C SER A 48 29.02 -19.24 -58.28
N LEU A 49 29.59 -19.16 -57.08
CA LEU A 49 28.92 -18.71 -55.88
C LEU A 49 29.39 -17.29 -55.53
N LEU A 50 28.42 -16.42 -55.23
CA LEU A 50 28.63 -15.04 -54.83
C LEU A 50 28.18 -14.80 -53.40
N ASP A 51 28.89 -13.91 -52.70
CA ASP A 51 28.57 -13.45 -51.36
C ASP A 51 27.54 -12.30 -51.34
N ARG A 52 27.23 -11.77 -50.14
CA ARG A 52 26.27 -10.67 -49.92
C ARG A 52 26.58 -9.39 -50.72
N GLY A 53 27.84 -9.12 -51.03
CA GLY A 53 28.26 -7.99 -51.84
C GLY A 53 28.27 -8.27 -53.34
N LEU A 54 27.73 -9.42 -53.77
CA LEU A 54 27.93 -9.99 -55.11
C LEU A 54 29.41 -10.19 -55.46
N LYS A 55 30.27 -10.37 -54.46
CA LYS A 55 31.69 -10.66 -54.68
C LYS A 55 31.89 -12.15 -54.90
N PHE A 56 32.90 -12.47 -55.70
CA PHE A 56 33.29 -13.83 -56.01
C PHE A 56 33.66 -14.59 -54.72
N ASN A 57 33.05 -15.76 -54.51
CA ASN A 57 33.35 -16.63 -53.37
C ASN A 57 34.09 -17.90 -53.80
N SER A 58 33.50 -18.65 -54.73
CA SER A 58 34.04 -19.92 -55.22
C SER A 58 33.41 -20.27 -56.57
N GLN A 59 34.10 -21.09 -57.36
CA GLN A 59 33.62 -21.59 -58.65
C GLN A 59 34.07 -23.04 -58.82
N PHE A 60 33.24 -23.84 -59.47
CA PHE A 60 33.57 -25.20 -59.85
C PHE A 60 32.89 -25.57 -61.16
N ARG A 61 33.39 -26.62 -61.83
CA ARG A 61 32.79 -27.12 -63.07
C ARG A 61 31.73 -28.17 -62.75
N ALA A 62 30.46 -27.84 -62.99
CA ALA A 62 29.35 -28.77 -62.76
C ALA A 62 29.11 -29.67 -63.97
N HIS A 63 29.24 -29.11 -65.17
CA HIS A 63 28.99 -29.80 -66.44
C HIS A 63 30.13 -29.56 -67.44
N SER A 64 30.28 -30.45 -68.43
CA SER A 64 31.36 -30.28 -69.42
C SER A 64 31.02 -29.27 -70.51
N SER A 65 29.74 -29.09 -70.86
CA SER A 65 29.28 -28.12 -71.87
C SER A 65 28.65 -26.90 -71.21
N SER A 66 27.37 -26.97 -70.78
CA SER A 66 26.62 -25.82 -70.27
C SER A 66 25.76 -26.18 -69.05
N VAL A 67 25.50 -25.21 -68.17
CA VAL A 67 24.53 -25.33 -67.07
C VAL A 67 23.22 -24.68 -67.48
N LEU A 68 22.22 -25.49 -67.80
CA LEU A 68 20.93 -25.03 -68.33
C LEU A 68 19.96 -24.57 -67.23
N PHE A 69 19.90 -25.33 -66.13
CA PHE A 69 19.07 -24.98 -64.98
C PHE A 69 19.84 -25.32 -63.70
N LEU A 70 19.60 -24.53 -62.66
CA LEU A 70 20.09 -24.84 -61.33
C LEU A 70 19.11 -24.38 -60.27
N GLN A 71 19.09 -25.07 -59.14
CA GLN A 71 18.35 -24.65 -57.97
C GLN A 71 19.12 -25.04 -56.71
N GLN A 72 19.42 -24.05 -55.87
CA GLN A 72 19.99 -24.27 -54.54
C GLN A 72 18.85 -24.58 -53.57
N LEU A 73 19.01 -25.68 -52.85
CA LEU A 73 18.06 -26.11 -51.84
C LEU A 73 18.18 -25.25 -50.57
N LYS A 74 17.03 -25.00 -49.92
CA LYS A 74 16.94 -24.14 -48.74
C LYS A 74 17.15 -24.95 -47.45
N GLN A 75 16.63 -26.17 -47.36
CA GLN A 75 16.75 -26.98 -46.13
C GLN A 75 18.12 -27.63 -46.02
N ARG A 76 18.56 -28.35 -47.07
CA ARG A 76 19.92 -28.91 -47.17
C ARG A 76 20.81 -28.04 -48.05
N ASN A 77 22.12 -28.03 -47.79
CA ASN A 77 23.08 -27.30 -48.61
C ASN A 77 23.42 -28.05 -49.91
N TYR A 78 22.38 -28.50 -50.61
CA TYR A 78 22.51 -29.19 -51.88
C TYR A 78 22.24 -28.24 -53.04
N LEU A 79 22.99 -28.41 -54.12
CA LEU A 79 22.75 -27.74 -55.38
C LEU A 79 22.33 -28.78 -56.42
N VAL A 80 21.16 -28.59 -57.00
CA VAL A 80 20.69 -29.39 -58.13
C VAL A 80 21.01 -28.63 -59.40
N THR A 81 21.73 -29.25 -60.33
CA THR A 81 22.03 -28.69 -61.65
C THR A 81 21.53 -29.60 -62.74
N VAL A 82 21.07 -29.02 -63.84
CA VAL A 82 20.76 -29.71 -65.09
C VAL A 82 21.60 -29.07 -66.17
N GLY A 83 22.32 -29.89 -66.92
CA GLY A 83 23.26 -29.42 -67.92
C GLY A 83 23.70 -30.52 -68.87
N GLU A 84 24.53 -30.12 -69.81
CA GLU A 84 25.04 -30.98 -70.88
C GLU A 84 26.44 -31.50 -70.54
N ASP A 85 26.60 -32.81 -70.54
CA ASP A 85 27.88 -33.49 -70.41
C ASP A 85 28.30 -34.19 -71.72
N GLU A 86 29.58 -34.46 -71.87
CA GLU A 86 30.13 -35.24 -72.99
C GLU A 86 29.43 -36.61 -73.08
N GLN A 87 28.92 -36.93 -74.27
CA GLN A 87 28.23 -38.19 -74.51
C GLN A 87 29.22 -39.36 -74.44
N LEU A 88 29.23 -40.06 -73.30
CA LEU A 88 30.00 -41.30 -73.12
C LEU A 88 29.58 -42.42 -74.09
N SER A 89 28.36 -42.35 -74.65
CA SER A 89 27.89 -43.25 -75.71
C SER A 89 26.70 -42.63 -76.48
N PRO A 90 26.55 -42.87 -77.80
CA PRO A 90 25.48 -42.30 -78.63
C PRO A 90 24.05 -42.79 -78.31
N GLN A 91 23.91 -43.74 -77.38
CA GLN A 91 22.60 -44.27 -76.94
C GLN A 91 21.95 -43.46 -75.80
N PHE A 92 22.68 -42.54 -75.18
CA PHE A 92 22.20 -41.76 -74.04
C PHE A 92 22.27 -40.26 -74.34
N SER A 93 21.24 -39.51 -73.91
CA SER A 93 21.23 -38.05 -74.00
C SER A 93 22.40 -37.45 -73.22
N ALA A 94 22.95 -36.35 -73.76
CA ALA A 94 23.98 -35.53 -73.11
C ALA A 94 23.45 -34.82 -71.86
N VAL A 95 22.13 -34.65 -71.74
CA VAL A 95 21.51 -33.88 -70.67
C VAL A 95 21.32 -34.75 -69.43
N CYS A 96 21.95 -34.34 -68.33
CA CYS A 96 21.82 -35.01 -67.04
C CYS A 96 21.58 -34.03 -65.90
N MET A 97 21.03 -34.55 -64.81
CA MET A 97 20.84 -33.83 -63.56
C MET A 97 21.90 -34.29 -62.56
N LYS A 98 22.62 -33.35 -61.94
CA LYS A 98 23.60 -33.62 -60.89
C LYS A 98 23.17 -32.97 -59.58
N ILE A 99 23.53 -33.60 -58.47
CA ILE A 99 23.28 -33.09 -57.12
C ILE A 99 24.61 -33.00 -56.39
N PHE A 100 24.97 -31.78 -55.99
CA PHE A 100 26.20 -31.48 -55.27
C PHE A 100 25.91 -31.19 -53.80
N ASP A 101 26.68 -31.79 -52.89
CA ASP A 101 26.71 -31.45 -51.48
C ASP A 101 27.75 -30.35 -51.25
N LEU A 102 27.28 -29.12 -51.03
CA LEU A 102 28.17 -27.97 -50.85
C LEU A 102 28.82 -27.93 -49.45
N ASP A 103 28.42 -28.80 -48.51
CA ASP A 103 29.09 -28.94 -47.22
C ASP A 103 30.31 -29.87 -47.28
N LYS A 104 30.37 -30.76 -48.28
CA LYS A 104 31.47 -31.70 -48.51
C LYS A 104 32.31 -31.24 -49.69
N VAL A 105 33.46 -30.65 -49.41
CA VAL A 105 34.39 -30.23 -50.46
C VAL A 105 35.47 -31.29 -50.60
N GLN A 106 35.68 -31.80 -51.81
CA GLN A 106 36.82 -32.65 -52.11
C GLN A 106 38.06 -31.75 -52.25
N GLN A 107 39.07 -31.99 -51.41
CA GLN A 107 40.40 -31.38 -51.58
C GLN A 107 41.12 -32.15 -52.69
N GLN A 108 41.09 -31.63 -53.91
CA GLN A 108 42.00 -32.09 -54.95
C GLN A 108 43.36 -31.43 -54.71
N HIS A 109 44.35 -32.24 -54.33
CA HIS A 109 45.76 -31.85 -54.42
C HIS A 109 46.14 -31.84 -55.89
N GLU A 110 46.01 -30.70 -56.56
CA GLU A 110 46.71 -30.46 -57.83
C GLU A 110 48.08 -29.88 -57.50
N GLU A 111 49.14 -30.53 -57.99
CA GLU A 111 50.48 -29.96 -58.04
C GLU A 111 50.42 -28.73 -58.97
N GLU A 112 50.66 -27.54 -58.39
CA GLU A 112 50.71 -26.23 -59.05
C GLU A 112 49.36 -25.57 -59.44
N GLY A 113 48.56 -25.17 -58.44
CA GLY A 113 47.45 -24.23 -58.61
C GLY A 113 46.80 -23.79 -57.29
N PRO A 114 46.04 -22.67 -57.25
CA PRO A 114 45.23 -22.34 -56.07
C PRO A 114 44.18 -23.44 -55.86
N SER A 115 44.03 -23.92 -54.62
CA SER A 115 43.11 -25.01 -54.26
C SER A 115 41.73 -24.83 -54.90
N THR A 116 41.39 -25.68 -55.87
CA THR A 116 40.11 -25.64 -56.58
C THR A 116 39.01 -26.13 -55.64
N PHE A 117 38.05 -25.26 -55.35
CA PHE A 117 36.85 -25.63 -54.61
C PHE A 117 36.04 -26.60 -55.49
N SER A 118 35.93 -27.87 -55.10
CA SER A 118 35.09 -28.86 -55.81
C SER A 118 34.12 -29.52 -54.83
N PRO A 119 32.80 -29.23 -54.91
CA PRO A 119 31.83 -29.88 -54.04
C PRO A 119 31.62 -31.34 -54.44
N ASP A 120 31.28 -32.18 -53.47
CA ASP A 120 31.05 -33.61 -53.65
C ASP A 120 29.77 -33.84 -54.49
N CYS A 121 29.91 -34.49 -55.64
CA CYS A 121 28.77 -34.86 -56.47
C CYS A 121 28.12 -36.12 -55.88
N VAL A 122 27.05 -35.93 -55.11
CA VAL A 122 26.33 -37.00 -54.41
C VAL A 122 25.65 -37.93 -55.39
N GLN A 123 25.08 -37.38 -56.47
CA GLN A 123 24.32 -38.19 -57.40
C GLN A 123 24.26 -37.60 -58.81
N ILE A 124 24.27 -38.49 -59.81
CA ILE A 124 24.06 -38.17 -61.23
C ILE A 124 22.85 -38.95 -61.74
N LEU A 125 21.79 -38.25 -62.14
CA LEU A 125 20.57 -38.83 -62.69
C LEU A 125 20.39 -38.48 -64.16
N ARG A 126 20.12 -39.49 -64.98
CA ARG A 126 19.67 -39.29 -66.36
C ARG A 126 18.22 -38.85 -66.36
N ILE A 127 17.92 -37.73 -66.99
CA ILE A 127 16.55 -37.23 -67.13
C ILE A 127 15.80 -38.11 -68.14
N PHE A 128 16.40 -38.25 -69.33
CA PHE A 128 15.81 -38.98 -70.45
C PHE A 128 16.17 -40.48 -70.43
N THR A 129 15.18 -41.32 -70.70
CA THR A 129 15.29 -42.79 -70.75
C THR A 129 14.32 -43.33 -71.81
N ASN A 130 14.33 -44.64 -72.08
CA ASN A 130 13.39 -45.22 -73.05
C ASN A 130 11.90 -44.97 -72.73
N GLN A 131 11.55 -44.81 -71.44
CA GLN A 131 10.17 -44.48 -71.01
C GLN A 131 9.90 -42.97 -70.96
N PHE A 132 10.96 -42.15 -71.00
CA PHE A 132 10.96 -40.69 -70.87
C PHE A 132 11.80 -40.11 -72.01
N PRO A 133 11.28 -40.04 -73.24
CA PRO A 133 12.04 -39.63 -74.42
C PRO A 133 12.55 -38.19 -74.31
N GLU A 134 13.63 -37.93 -75.03
CA GLU A 134 14.31 -36.63 -75.09
C GLU A 134 13.45 -35.56 -75.75
N SER A 135 13.40 -34.39 -75.12
CA SER A 135 12.68 -33.19 -75.57
C SER A 135 13.35 -31.97 -74.93
N LYS A 136 13.17 -30.78 -75.50
CA LYS A 136 13.78 -29.58 -74.94
C LYS A 136 13.15 -29.24 -73.59
N ILE A 137 13.99 -29.05 -72.57
CA ILE A 137 13.54 -28.60 -71.25
C ILE A 137 13.25 -27.10 -71.33
N THR A 138 12.03 -26.70 -70.97
CA THR A 138 11.55 -25.31 -71.01
C THR A 138 11.36 -24.71 -69.63
N SER A 139 11.13 -25.54 -68.61
CA SER A 139 10.96 -25.13 -67.23
C SER A 139 11.48 -26.19 -66.26
N PHE A 140 11.98 -25.74 -65.12
CA PHE A 140 12.59 -26.60 -64.11
C PHE A 140 12.23 -26.08 -62.72
N LEU A 141 11.78 -26.98 -61.85
CA LEU A 141 11.42 -26.62 -60.48
C LEU A 141 11.69 -27.79 -59.53
N VAL A 142 12.29 -27.51 -58.38
CA VAL A 142 12.54 -28.49 -57.32
C VAL A 142 11.80 -28.07 -56.05
N LEU A 143 11.11 -29.02 -55.43
CA LEU A 143 10.49 -28.89 -54.12
C LEU A 143 11.17 -29.83 -53.12
N GLU A 144 11.49 -29.29 -51.95
CA GLU A 144 11.92 -30.05 -50.78
C GLU A 144 10.71 -30.43 -49.94
N GLU A 145 10.29 -31.70 -50.00
CA GLU A 145 9.40 -32.28 -49.00
C GLU A 145 10.21 -32.59 -47.72
N ALA A 146 9.56 -33.10 -46.66
CA ALA A 146 10.26 -33.43 -45.41
C ALA A 146 11.56 -34.22 -45.69
N PRO A 147 12.73 -33.78 -45.18
CA PRO A 147 14.01 -34.36 -45.56
C PRO A 147 14.04 -35.87 -45.33
N PRO A 148 14.52 -36.67 -46.31
CA PRO A 148 15.30 -36.31 -47.49
C PRO A 148 14.56 -36.35 -48.85
N ILE A 149 13.22 -36.22 -48.88
CA ILE A 149 12.44 -36.41 -50.11
C ILE A 149 12.48 -35.14 -50.98
N LEU A 150 12.94 -35.28 -52.22
CA LEU A 150 12.91 -34.23 -53.24
C LEU A 150 11.86 -34.57 -54.30
N LEU A 151 11.12 -33.55 -54.74
CA LEU A 151 10.25 -33.62 -55.92
C LEU A 151 10.76 -32.65 -56.97
N VAL A 152 11.23 -33.19 -58.08
CA VAL A 152 11.71 -32.43 -59.25
C VAL A 152 10.65 -32.50 -60.34
N ALA A 153 10.25 -31.34 -60.88
CA ALA A 153 9.38 -31.22 -62.03
C ALA A 153 10.13 -30.56 -63.19
N ILE A 154 10.11 -31.22 -64.35
CA ILE A 154 10.81 -30.82 -65.58
C ILE A 154 9.76 -30.66 -66.66
N GLY A 155 9.46 -29.43 -67.05
CA GLY A 155 8.53 -29.13 -68.13
C GLY A 155 9.23 -29.13 -69.48
N LEU A 156 8.56 -29.71 -70.48
CA LEU A 156 9.10 -29.89 -71.82
C LEU A 156 8.31 -29.12 -72.88
N ASP A 157 8.94 -28.89 -74.03
CA ASP A 157 8.34 -28.23 -75.20
C ASP A 157 7.21 -29.04 -75.86
N ASN A 158 7.18 -30.35 -75.67
CA ASN A 158 6.11 -31.24 -76.14
C ASN A 158 4.89 -31.31 -75.21
N GLY A 159 4.87 -30.51 -74.14
CA GLY A 159 3.79 -30.47 -73.15
C GLY A 159 3.78 -31.59 -72.10
N CYS A 160 4.78 -32.46 -72.11
CA CYS A 160 5.00 -33.39 -71.00
C CYS A 160 5.67 -32.67 -69.82
N ILE A 161 5.35 -33.10 -68.61
CA ILE A 161 6.07 -32.75 -67.39
C ILE A 161 6.61 -34.04 -66.79
N TYR A 162 7.93 -34.16 -66.68
CA TYR A 162 8.58 -35.29 -66.05
C TYR A 162 8.80 -34.99 -64.57
N CYS A 163 8.27 -35.86 -63.72
CA CYS A 163 8.39 -35.74 -62.27
C CYS A 163 9.26 -36.85 -61.70
N ILE A 164 10.22 -36.47 -60.87
CA ILE A 164 11.10 -37.38 -60.12
C ILE A 164 10.88 -37.10 -58.63
N GLN A 165 10.35 -38.07 -57.89
CA GLN A 165 10.04 -37.94 -56.46
C GLN A 165 10.79 -38.98 -55.65
N GLY A 166 11.46 -38.59 -54.57
CA GLY A 166 12.03 -39.53 -53.60
C GLY A 166 13.33 -39.07 -52.95
N ASP A 167 13.97 -39.97 -52.21
CA ASP A 167 15.30 -39.74 -51.63
C ASP A 167 16.35 -39.96 -52.72
N ILE A 168 16.75 -38.87 -53.36
CA ILE A 168 17.68 -38.92 -54.49
C ILE A 168 19.09 -39.33 -54.04
N ALA A 169 19.50 -38.97 -52.82
CA ALA A 169 20.81 -39.33 -52.28
C ALA A 169 20.95 -40.83 -51.99
N ARG A 170 19.83 -41.53 -51.75
CA ARG A 170 19.79 -42.99 -51.51
C ARG A 170 19.21 -43.80 -52.68
N GLU A 171 19.05 -43.16 -53.84
CA GLU A 171 18.48 -43.75 -55.07
C GLU A 171 17.06 -44.32 -54.94
N ARG A 172 16.29 -43.89 -53.93
CA ARG A 172 14.90 -44.34 -53.73
C ARG A 172 13.96 -43.39 -54.45
N ILE A 173 13.96 -43.45 -55.78
CA ILE A 173 13.23 -42.52 -56.65
C ILE A 173 12.05 -43.18 -57.38
N LYS A 174 10.96 -42.45 -57.49
CA LYS A 174 9.78 -42.73 -58.31
C LYS A 174 9.75 -41.74 -59.47
N ARG A 175 9.54 -42.23 -60.68
CA ARG A 175 9.37 -41.40 -61.88
C ARG A 175 7.95 -41.53 -62.42
N PHE A 176 7.35 -40.41 -62.80
CA PHE A 176 6.05 -40.38 -63.46
C PHE A 176 5.97 -39.18 -64.40
N LYS A 177 5.02 -39.23 -65.34
CA LYS A 177 4.78 -38.14 -66.30
C LYS A 177 3.40 -37.54 -66.11
N LEU A 178 3.30 -36.23 -66.30
CA LEU A 178 2.05 -35.49 -66.42
C LEU A 178 1.98 -34.93 -67.86
N GLN A 179 0.76 -34.65 -68.33
CA GLN A 179 0.53 -34.20 -69.69
C GLN A 179 -0.32 -32.93 -69.68
N ALA A 180 0.19 -31.87 -70.34
CA ALA A 180 -0.54 -30.67 -70.69
C ALA A 180 -0.84 -30.63 -72.21
N ASP A 181 -1.49 -29.56 -72.66
CA ASP A 181 -1.94 -29.36 -74.05
C ASP A 181 -0.83 -28.86 -75.00
N ALA A 182 0.14 -28.12 -74.49
CA ALA A 182 1.22 -27.51 -75.28
C ALA A 182 2.51 -27.34 -74.47
N SER A 183 3.55 -26.78 -75.08
CA SER A 183 4.85 -26.47 -74.44
C SER A 183 4.68 -25.83 -73.07
N ILE A 184 5.37 -26.35 -72.06
CA ILE A 184 5.29 -25.80 -70.71
C ILE A 184 6.08 -24.49 -70.65
N THR A 185 5.44 -23.38 -70.30
CA THR A 185 6.08 -22.05 -70.16
C THR A 185 6.32 -21.69 -68.70
N GLY A 186 5.64 -22.34 -67.76
CA GLY A 186 5.85 -22.07 -66.33
C GLY A 186 5.34 -23.20 -65.45
N LEU A 187 5.99 -23.36 -64.29
CA LEU A 187 5.65 -24.34 -63.26
C LEU A 187 5.60 -23.68 -61.88
N GLY A 188 4.73 -24.16 -61.01
CA GLY A 188 4.64 -23.68 -59.64
C GLY A 188 4.09 -24.75 -58.69
N PHE A 189 4.86 -25.09 -57.65
CA PHE A 189 4.37 -26.00 -56.61
C PHE A 189 3.49 -25.26 -55.62
N ARG A 190 2.36 -25.87 -55.27
CA ARG A 190 1.51 -25.49 -54.15
C ARG A 190 1.57 -26.59 -53.08
N VAL A 191 1.89 -26.19 -51.86
CA VAL A 191 1.92 -27.08 -50.69
C VAL A 191 0.97 -26.52 -49.64
N ASP A 192 -0.12 -27.24 -49.38
CA ASP A 192 -1.15 -26.86 -48.42
C ASP A 192 -1.37 -28.02 -47.43
N GLY A 193 -0.66 -27.98 -46.31
CA GLY A 193 -0.61 -29.08 -45.34
C GLY A 193 -0.07 -30.37 -45.96
N GLN A 194 -0.92 -31.38 -46.11
CA GLN A 194 -0.60 -32.65 -46.78
C GLN A 194 -1.02 -32.67 -48.24
N VAL A 195 -1.48 -31.56 -48.84
CA VAL A 195 -1.91 -31.50 -50.24
C VAL A 195 -0.82 -30.85 -51.08
N LEU A 196 -0.22 -31.66 -51.94
CA LEU A 196 0.77 -31.28 -52.93
C LEU A 196 0.15 -31.22 -54.32
N GLN A 197 0.23 -30.03 -54.93
CA GLN A 197 -0.27 -29.76 -56.26
C GLN A 197 0.79 -29.05 -57.10
N LEU A 198 0.72 -29.25 -58.42
CA LEU A 198 1.60 -28.60 -59.38
C LEU A 198 0.76 -27.81 -60.38
N PHE A 199 0.96 -26.50 -60.40
CA PHE A 199 0.51 -25.65 -61.48
C PHE A 199 1.43 -25.79 -62.68
N ALA A 200 0.83 -25.87 -63.87
CA ALA A 200 1.55 -25.83 -65.13
C ALA A 200 0.88 -24.82 -66.08
N VAL A 201 1.69 -23.97 -66.69
CA VAL A 201 1.25 -22.94 -67.63
C VAL A 201 1.77 -23.31 -69.01
N THR A 202 0.90 -23.20 -70.00
CA THR A 202 1.25 -23.32 -71.42
C THR A 202 0.92 -21.99 -72.12
N PRO A 203 1.21 -21.80 -73.42
CA PRO A 203 0.74 -20.65 -74.19
C PRO A 203 -0.79 -20.47 -74.14
N SER A 204 -1.52 -21.58 -74.15
CA SER A 204 -2.96 -21.62 -74.34
C SER A 204 -3.76 -21.95 -73.10
N SER A 205 -3.17 -22.45 -72.02
CA SER A 205 -3.95 -22.85 -70.84
C SER A 205 -3.16 -22.87 -69.54
N VAL A 206 -3.89 -22.99 -68.44
CA VAL A 206 -3.37 -23.18 -67.08
C VAL A 206 -3.93 -24.48 -66.53
N HIS A 207 -3.06 -25.38 -66.09
CA HIS A 207 -3.41 -26.67 -65.52
C HIS A 207 -3.01 -26.75 -64.04
N LEU A 208 -3.75 -27.53 -63.28
CA LEU A 208 -3.43 -27.92 -61.91
C LEU A 208 -3.46 -29.43 -61.78
N PHE A 209 -2.34 -30.02 -61.36
CA PHE A 209 -2.21 -31.45 -61.13
C PHE A 209 -2.18 -31.75 -59.64
N ASN A 210 -3.03 -32.68 -59.19
CA ASN A 210 -3.01 -33.18 -57.82
C ASN A 210 -2.10 -34.41 -57.73
N LEU A 211 -0.97 -34.26 -57.01
CA LEU A 211 0.07 -35.28 -56.96
C LEU A 211 -0.15 -36.35 -55.89
N HIS A 212 -1.14 -36.19 -55.00
CA HIS A 212 -1.50 -37.22 -54.00
C HIS A 212 -2.27 -38.39 -54.59
N THR A 213 -3.03 -38.14 -55.65
CA THR A 213 -3.80 -39.17 -56.34
C THR A 213 -2.87 -40.11 -57.11
N GLN A 214 -3.19 -41.40 -57.13
CA GLN A 214 -2.46 -42.40 -57.93
C GLN A 214 -3.43 -43.07 -58.92
N PRO A 215 -3.36 -42.78 -60.23
CA PRO A 215 -2.43 -41.84 -60.88
C PRO A 215 -2.76 -40.36 -60.58
N PRO A 216 -1.79 -39.44 -60.74
CA PRO A 216 -2.03 -38.01 -60.56
C PRO A 216 -3.15 -37.50 -61.48
N THR A 217 -4.11 -36.76 -60.93
CA THR A 217 -5.23 -36.17 -61.68
C THR A 217 -4.95 -34.71 -62.04
N GLY A 218 -5.17 -34.33 -63.30
CA GLY A 218 -5.06 -32.94 -63.77
C GLY A 218 -6.43 -32.31 -64.04
N GLN A 219 -6.55 -31.02 -63.76
CA GLN A 219 -7.68 -30.18 -64.16
C GLN A 219 -7.17 -28.93 -64.89
N MET A 220 -7.90 -28.47 -65.91
CA MET A 220 -7.62 -27.21 -66.60
C MET A 220 -8.38 -26.09 -65.88
N LEU A 221 -7.66 -25.08 -65.41
CA LEU A 221 -8.18 -23.94 -64.66
C LEU A 221 -8.62 -22.78 -65.58
N ASP A 222 -7.93 -22.58 -66.70
CA ASP A 222 -8.25 -21.53 -67.68
C ASP A 222 -7.74 -21.94 -69.07
N ASN A 223 -8.44 -21.47 -70.11
CA ASN A 223 -8.13 -21.70 -71.54
C ASN A 223 -7.33 -20.53 -72.13
N ILE A 224 -6.63 -19.78 -71.27
CA ILE A 224 -5.71 -18.73 -71.68
C ILE A 224 -4.46 -18.91 -70.84
N GLY A 225 -3.30 -18.97 -71.50
CA GLY A 225 -2.02 -19.25 -70.87
C GLY A 225 -1.08 -18.04 -70.87
N SER A 226 0.21 -18.27 -71.08
CA SER A 226 1.22 -17.23 -71.32
C SER A 226 2.34 -17.76 -72.20
N ASP A 227 2.67 -17.03 -73.26
CA ASP A 227 3.80 -17.33 -74.17
C ASP A 227 5.15 -17.08 -73.52
N VAL A 228 5.22 -16.08 -72.63
CA VAL A 228 6.45 -15.70 -71.91
C VAL A 228 6.50 -16.49 -70.61
N PRO A 229 7.67 -17.01 -70.19
CA PRO A 229 7.86 -17.72 -68.92
C PRO A 229 7.83 -16.76 -67.70
N SER A 230 6.75 -15.98 -67.59
CA SER A 230 6.54 -14.93 -66.60
C SER A 230 5.59 -15.42 -65.53
N VAL A 231 6.09 -16.34 -64.71
CA VAL A 231 5.32 -16.98 -63.64
C VAL A 231 6.01 -16.82 -62.29
N ALA A 232 5.21 -16.72 -61.23
CA ALA A 232 5.67 -16.69 -59.85
C ALA A 232 4.63 -17.34 -58.92
N MET A 233 5.03 -17.66 -57.69
CA MET A 233 4.11 -18.12 -56.64
C MET A 233 4.02 -17.05 -55.54
N SER A 234 2.80 -16.78 -55.05
CA SER A 234 2.59 -15.93 -53.87
C SER A 234 2.90 -16.69 -52.57
N ASP A 235 3.01 -15.96 -51.46
CA ASP A 235 3.11 -16.54 -50.11
C ASP A 235 1.85 -17.33 -49.70
N ARG A 236 0.70 -17.05 -50.32
CA ARG A 236 -0.56 -17.79 -50.18
C ARG A 236 -0.64 -19.02 -51.09
N SER A 237 0.45 -19.38 -51.76
CA SER A 237 0.50 -20.48 -52.74
C SER A 237 -0.47 -20.31 -53.92
N GLU A 238 -0.69 -19.06 -54.33
CA GLU A 238 -1.40 -18.73 -55.57
C GLU A 238 -0.40 -18.63 -56.72
N LEU A 239 -0.77 -19.13 -57.89
CA LEU A 239 0.03 -18.97 -59.10
C LEU A 239 -0.22 -17.59 -59.70
N ILE A 240 0.86 -16.88 -60.02
CA ILE A 240 0.84 -15.56 -60.63
C ILE A 240 1.33 -15.68 -62.07
N ILE A 241 0.55 -15.19 -63.03
CA ILE A 241 0.87 -15.21 -64.46
C ILE A 241 0.87 -13.79 -65.01
N GLY A 242 1.96 -13.40 -65.67
CA GLY A 242 2.12 -12.09 -66.29
C GLY A 242 1.78 -12.09 -67.77
N ARG A 243 0.77 -11.33 -68.18
CA ARG A 243 0.42 -11.09 -69.58
C ARG A 243 0.62 -9.61 -69.95
N PRO A 244 0.69 -9.26 -71.24
CA PRO A 244 0.89 -7.87 -71.68
C PRO A 244 -0.11 -6.87 -71.08
N GLU A 245 -1.36 -7.28 -70.88
CA GLU A 245 -2.46 -6.47 -70.39
C GLU A 245 -2.58 -6.42 -68.86
N ALA A 246 -2.22 -7.51 -68.16
CA ALA A 246 -2.46 -7.65 -66.74
C ALA A 246 -1.64 -8.78 -66.10
N VAL A 247 -1.63 -8.78 -64.77
CA VAL A 247 -1.14 -9.90 -63.95
C VAL A 247 -2.34 -10.63 -63.36
N TYR A 248 -2.37 -11.95 -63.51
CA TYR A 248 -3.47 -12.84 -63.11
C TYR A 248 -3.05 -13.74 -61.97
N PHE A 249 -3.92 -13.91 -60.98
CA PHE A 249 -3.74 -14.87 -59.89
C PHE A 249 -4.63 -16.09 -60.12
N TYR A 250 -4.14 -17.27 -59.77
CA TYR A 250 -4.87 -18.53 -59.87
C TYR A 250 -4.80 -19.29 -58.55
N GLU A 251 -5.96 -19.78 -58.14
CA GLU A 251 -6.17 -20.63 -56.97
C GLU A 251 -6.54 -22.06 -57.41
N VAL A 252 -6.84 -22.95 -56.47
CA VAL A 252 -7.28 -24.33 -56.79
C VAL A 252 -8.56 -24.34 -57.63
N ASP A 253 -9.45 -23.39 -57.34
CA ASP A 253 -10.80 -23.32 -57.90
C ASP A 253 -10.86 -22.58 -59.24
N GLY A 254 -9.71 -22.05 -59.70
CA GLY A 254 -9.61 -21.35 -60.98
C GLY A 254 -9.00 -19.96 -60.86
N ARG A 255 -9.43 -19.06 -61.75
CA ARG A 255 -8.90 -17.70 -61.87
C ARG A 255 -9.38 -16.80 -60.73
N GLY A 256 -8.42 -16.27 -59.98
CA GLY A 256 -8.60 -15.29 -58.92
C GLY A 256 -8.50 -13.84 -59.42
N PRO A 257 -8.07 -12.88 -58.56
CA PRO A 257 -8.02 -11.47 -58.90
C PRO A 257 -7.01 -11.17 -60.02
N CYS A 258 -7.26 -10.11 -60.78
CA CYS A 258 -6.34 -9.61 -61.81
C CYS A 258 -6.06 -8.12 -61.68
N TRP A 259 -4.84 -7.73 -62.04
CA TRP A 259 -4.35 -6.37 -61.92
C TRP A 259 -3.84 -5.87 -63.26
N ALA A 260 -4.52 -4.85 -63.82
CA ALA A 260 -4.17 -4.27 -65.10
C ALA A 260 -2.89 -3.44 -64.98
N PHE A 261 -1.85 -3.91 -65.66
CA PHE A 261 -0.56 -3.24 -65.82
C PHE A 261 -0.20 -3.37 -67.29
N GLU A 262 0.06 -2.28 -68.00
CA GLU A 262 0.39 -2.34 -69.43
C GLU A 262 1.87 -2.66 -69.66
N GLY A 263 2.17 -3.31 -70.79
CA GLY A 263 3.52 -3.66 -71.23
C GLY A 263 3.87 -5.13 -71.04
N GLU A 264 4.89 -5.63 -71.72
CA GLU A 264 5.23 -7.05 -71.72
C GLU A 264 5.92 -7.44 -70.40
N LYS A 265 5.37 -8.43 -69.68
CA LYS A 265 5.90 -8.86 -68.37
C LYS A 265 7.04 -9.85 -68.59
N LYS A 266 8.28 -9.40 -68.52
CA LYS A 266 9.44 -10.27 -68.71
C LYS A 266 9.71 -11.17 -67.50
N PHE A 267 9.62 -10.60 -66.31
CA PHE A 267 9.79 -11.34 -65.06
C PHE A 267 8.73 -10.95 -64.04
N LEU A 268 8.25 -11.95 -63.32
CA LEU A 268 7.43 -11.80 -62.14
C LEU A 268 8.12 -12.41 -60.93
N GLY A 269 7.83 -11.84 -59.76
CA GLY A 269 8.31 -12.37 -58.49
C GLY A 269 7.40 -11.94 -57.36
N TRP A 270 7.59 -12.58 -56.21
CA TRP A 270 6.89 -12.24 -54.98
C TRP A 270 7.91 -12.03 -53.87
N PHE A 271 7.81 -10.89 -53.19
CA PHE A 271 8.71 -10.56 -52.10
C PHE A 271 7.92 -9.91 -50.96
N ARG A 272 7.80 -10.62 -49.83
CA ARG A 272 7.17 -10.11 -48.59
C ARG A 272 5.81 -9.42 -48.79
N GLY A 273 4.94 -10.00 -49.60
CA GLY A 273 3.61 -9.45 -49.91
C GLY A 273 3.58 -8.39 -51.02
N TYR A 274 4.73 -8.07 -51.62
CA TYR A 274 4.82 -7.22 -52.80
C TYR A 274 4.94 -8.05 -54.08
N LEU A 275 4.23 -7.62 -55.12
CA LEU A 275 4.39 -8.12 -56.47
C LEU A 275 5.58 -7.41 -57.14
N LEU A 276 6.55 -8.20 -57.60
CA LEU A 276 7.70 -7.73 -58.35
C LEU A 276 7.43 -7.92 -59.84
N CYS A 277 7.72 -6.89 -60.63
CA CYS A 277 7.40 -6.91 -62.04
C CYS A 277 8.45 -6.17 -62.87
N VAL A 278 9.10 -6.90 -63.79
CA VAL A 278 9.92 -6.32 -64.85
C VAL A 278 9.07 -6.19 -66.10
N ILE A 279 8.80 -4.96 -66.50
CA ILE A 279 7.94 -4.63 -67.64
C ILE A 279 8.82 -4.06 -68.76
N ALA A 280 8.78 -4.69 -69.93
CA ALA A 280 9.33 -4.15 -71.16
C ALA A 280 8.25 -3.32 -71.86
N ASP A 281 8.54 -2.03 -72.04
CA ASP A 281 7.68 -1.13 -72.80
C ASP A 281 8.00 -1.27 -74.30
N GLN A 282 7.08 -1.87 -75.05
CA GLN A 282 7.23 -2.10 -76.48
C GLN A 282 7.31 -0.79 -77.29
N SER A 283 6.78 0.32 -76.75
CA SER A 283 6.78 1.61 -77.44
C SER A 283 8.11 2.37 -77.30
N THR A 284 8.78 2.23 -76.15
CA THR A 284 10.04 2.95 -75.86
C THR A 284 11.29 2.07 -75.86
N GLY A 285 11.12 0.74 -75.89
CA GLY A 285 12.21 -0.22 -75.76
C GLY A 285 12.90 -0.21 -74.39
N LYS A 286 12.30 0.48 -73.40
CA LYS A 286 12.84 0.60 -72.04
C LYS A 286 12.29 -0.50 -71.15
N TYR A 287 13.13 -0.96 -70.24
CA TYR A 287 12.73 -1.88 -69.18
C TYR A 287 12.48 -1.07 -67.91
N SER A 288 11.41 -1.41 -67.19
CA SER A 288 11.12 -0.83 -65.88
C SER A 288 10.91 -1.94 -64.86
N PHE A 289 11.51 -1.77 -63.69
CA PHE A 289 11.27 -2.62 -62.55
C PHE A 289 10.31 -1.91 -61.60
N ASN A 290 9.21 -2.58 -61.27
CA ASN A 290 8.16 -2.03 -60.42
C ASN A 290 7.86 -3.00 -59.27
N VAL A 291 7.70 -2.42 -58.08
CA VAL A 291 7.29 -3.13 -56.86
C VAL A 291 5.91 -2.63 -56.47
N TYR A 292 4.92 -3.51 -56.48
CA TYR A 292 3.53 -3.17 -56.21
C TYR A 292 3.04 -3.74 -54.88
N ASP A 293 2.44 -2.87 -54.07
CA ASP A 293 1.61 -3.27 -52.94
C ASP A 293 0.16 -3.35 -53.43
N LEU A 294 -0.29 -4.57 -53.71
CA LEU A 294 -1.62 -4.82 -54.23
C LEU A 294 -2.71 -4.54 -53.19
N LYS A 295 -2.43 -4.78 -51.90
CA LYS A 295 -3.38 -4.59 -50.80
C LYS A 295 -3.70 -3.11 -50.59
N ASN A 296 -2.67 -2.26 -50.59
CA ASN A 296 -2.82 -0.82 -50.42
C ASN A 296 -2.93 -0.04 -51.74
N LYS A 297 -2.84 -0.72 -52.89
CA LYS A 297 -2.87 -0.14 -54.24
C LYS A 297 -1.78 0.93 -54.45
N LEU A 298 -0.55 0.61 -54.02
CA LEU A 298 0.61 1.52 -54.11
C LEU A 298 1.68 0.96 -55.04
N VAL A 299 2.38 1.86 -55.72
CA VAL A 299 3.67 1.55 -56.33
C VAL A 299 4.73 1.87 -55.28
N ALA A 300 5.26 0.84 -54.63
CA ALA A 300 6.22 0.94 -53.54
C ALA A 300 7.65 1.27 -54.02
N HIS A 301 7.95 0.98 -55.28
CA HIS A 301 9.17 1.38 -55.97
C HIS A 301 8.99 1.26 -57.49
N SER A 302 9.63 2.15 -58.26
CA SER A 302 9.62 2.13 -59.73
C SER A 302 10.90 2.73 -60.26
N VAL A 303 11.67 1.95 -61.03
CA VAL A 303 12.96 2.38 -61.57
C VAL A 303 13.13 1.87 -63.00
N VAL A 304 13.74 2.70 -63.85
CA VAL A 304 14.10 2.30 -65.22
C VAL A 304 15.40 1.50 -65.16
N VAL A 305 15.39 0.31 -65.75
CA VAL A 305 16.51 -0.64 -65.75
C VAL A 305 16.95 -0.97 -67.17
N LYS A 306 18.12 -1.58 -67.31
CA LYS A 306 18.53 -2.23 -68.55
C LYS A 306 17.78 -3.55 -68.71
N GLU A 307 18.04 -4.26 -69.81
CA GLU A 307 17.49 -5.61 -70.01
C GLU A 307 17.92 -6.52 -68.86
N VAL A 308 16.95 -6.98 -68.08
CA VAL A 308 17.14 -7.90 -66.96
C VAL A 308 17.27 -9.30 -67.52
N SER A 309 18.30 -10.04 -67.11
CA SER A 309 18.44 -11.46 -67.41
C SER A 309 17.84 -12.34 -66.32
N HIS A 310 18.01 -11.96 -65.04
CA HIS A 310 17.51 -12.74 -63.90
C HIS A 310 17.05 -11.85 -62.75
N MET A 311 16.04 -12.32 -62.01
CA MET A 311 15.53 -11.69 -60.79
C MET A 311 15.51 -12.71 -59.66
N LEU A 312 16.14 -12.36 -58.53
CA LEU A 312 16.29 -13.21 -57.35
C LEU A 312 15.93 -12.45 -56.08
N CYS A 313 15.70 -13.17 -54.99
CA CYS A 313 15.44 -12.61 -53.67
C CYS A 313 16.32 -13.30 -52.63
N GLU A 314 17.27 -12.57 -52.04
CA GLU A 314 18.21 -13.09 -51.04
C GLU A 314 18.65 -11.98 -50.07
N TRP A 315 19.06 -12.35 -48.85
CA TRP A 315 19.47 -11.39 -47.80
C TRP A 315 18.41 -10.33 -47.44
N GLY A 316 17.13 -10.60 -47.71
CA GLY A 316 16.07 -9.61 -47.56
C GLY A 316 16.10 -8.48 -48.59
N ASN A 317 16.79 -8.69 -49.71
CA ASN A 317 16.87 -7.77 -50.84
C ASN A 317 16.38 -8.44 -52.12
N ILE A 318 15.96 -7.62 -53.06
CA ILE A 318 15.65 -7.99 -54.44
C ILE A 318 16.91 -7.73 -55.27
N ILE A 319 17.35 -8.73 -56.02
CA ILE A 319 18.56 -8.68 -56.83
C ILE A 319 18.16 -8.84 -58.29
N LEU A 320 18.45 -7.83 -59.10
CA LEU A 320 18.28 -7.87 -60.55
C LEU A 320 19.66 -7.99 -61.19
N ILE A 321 19.86 -9.03 -62.01
CA ILE A 321 21.04 -9.19 -62.85
C ILE A 321 20.65 -8.78 -64.26
N MET A 322 21.45 -7.91 -64.88
CA MET A 322 21.23 -7.39 -66.21
C MET A 322 22.00 -8.23 -67.24
N ALA A 323 21.60 -8.16 -68.51
CA ALA A 323 22.25 -8.85 -69.62
C ALA A 323 23.72 -8.41 -69.82
N ASP A 324 24.08 -7.20 -69.39
CA ASP A 324 25.46 -6.66 -69.45
C ASP A 324 26.31 -7.02 -68.22
N LYS A 325 25.89 -7.99 -67.40
CA LYS A 325 26.53 -8.40 -66.15
C LYS A 325 26.58 -7.31 -65.06
N SER A 326 25.82 -6.21 -65.19
CA SER A 326 25.55 -5.32 -64.07
C SER A 326 24.42 -5.85 -63.19
N ALA A 327 24.41 -5.48 -61.91
CA ALA A 327 23.43 -5.92 -60.93
C ALA A 327 22.91 -4.75 -60.08
N LEU A 328 21.61 -4.82 -59.75
CA LEU A 328 20.91 -3.85 -58.91
C LEU A 328 20.33 -4.56 -57.68
N CYS A 329 20.77 -4.13 -56.50
CA CYS A 329 20.33 -4.68 -55.22
C CYS A 329 19.42 -3.68 -54.49
N ILE A 330 18.15 -4.02 -54.36
CA ILE A 330 17.10 -3.16 -53.82
C ILE A 330 16.62 -3.75 -52.49
N GLY A 331 16.67 -2.98 -51.41
CA GLY A 331 16.19 -3.38 -50.09
C GLY A 331 14.97 -2.56 -49.66
N GLU A 332 14.11 -3.17 -48.85
CA GLU A 332 13.01 -2.46 -48.20
C GLU A 332 13.56 -1.51 -47.12
N LYS A 333 13.01 -0.30 -47.05
CA LYS A 333 13.28 0.66 -45.96
C LYS A 333 12.67 0.18 -44.66
N ASP A 334 13.23 0.66 -43.55
CA ASP A 334 12.72 0.37 -42.21
C ASP A 334 11.30 0.92 -42.01
N MET A 335 10.60 0.39 -41.01
CA MET A 335 9.20 0.70 -40.75
C MET A 335 8.98 2.18 -40.38
N GLU A 336 9.89 2.78 -39.61
CA GLU A 336 9.81 4.18 -39.17
C GLU A 336 9.90 5.11 -40.37
N SER A 337 10.89 4.91 -41.26
CA SER A 337 11.04 5.67 -42.50
C SER A 337 9.79 5.58 -43.39
N LYS A 338 9.21 4.38 -43.54
CA LYS A 338 7.97 4.20 -44.33
C LYS A 338 6.78 4.94 -43.71
N LEU A 339 6.62 4.84 -42.39
CA LEU A 339 5.56 5.53 -41.66
C LEU A 339 5.69 7.04 -41.76
N ASP A 340 6.90 7.58 -41.60
CA ASP A 340 7.16 9.02 -41.72
C ASP A 340 6.83 9.57 -43.12
N MET A 341 7.14 8.81 -44.18
CA MET A 341 6.73 9.18 -45.54
C MET A 341 5.20 9.22 -45.70
N LEU A 342 4.48 8.32 -45.04
CA LEU A 342 3.02 8.28 -45.07
C LEU A 342 2.41 9.41 -44.23
N PHE A 343 2.96 9.70 -43.05
CA PHE A 343 2.53 10.78 -42.18
C PHE A 343 2.70 12.15 -42.85
N LYS A 344 3.83 12.39 -43.52
CA LYS A 344 4.07 13.62 -44.29
C LYS A 344 3.03 13.86 -45.39
N LYS A 345 2.45 12.80 -45.95
CA LYS A 345 1.37 12.87 -46.95
C LYS A 345 -0.04 12.66 -46.37
N SER A 346 -0.16 12.65 -45.04
CA SER A 346 -1.41 12.40 -44.30
C SER A 346 -2.14 11.10 -44.66
N LEU A 347 -1.43 10.05 -45.05
CA LEU A 347 -2.00 8.74 -45.42
C LEU A 347 -2.02 7.76 -44.25
N TYR A 348 -2.76 8.11 -43.20
CA TYR A 348 -2.82 7.32 -41.96
C TYR A 348 -3.51 5.97 -42.11
N THR A 349 -4.53 5.84 -42.96
CA THR A 349 -5.22 4.55 -43.20
C THR A 349 -4.30 3.51 -43.83
N VAL A 350 -3.44 3.96 -44.76
CA VAL A 350 -2.39 3.13 -45.35
C VAL A 350 -1.34 2.76 -44.31
N ALA A 351 -0.94 3.72 -43.45
CA ALA A 351 0.00 3.46 -42.37
C ALA A 351 -0.51 2.35 -41.42
N ILE A 352 -1.78 2.40 -41.01
CA ILE A 352 -2.43 1.37 -40.18
C ILE A 352 -2.40 0.02 -40.89
N ASN A 353 -2.77 -0.04 -42.17
CA ASN A 353 -2.74 -1.29 -42.93
C ASN A 353 -1.34 -1.90 -43.02
N ILE A 354 -0.29 -1.09 -43.21
CA ILE A 354 1.10 -1.60 -43.27
C ILE A 354 1.51 -2.16 -41.91
N VAL A 355 1.23 -1.44 -40.82
CA VAL A 355 1.53 -1.88 -39.44
C VAL A 355 0.84 -3.21 -39.12
N GLN A 356 -0.45 -3.33 -39.45
CA GLN A 356 -1.22 -4.55 -39.24
C GLN A 356 -0.74 -5.71 -40.12
N THR A 357 -0.37 -5.44 -41.37
CA THR A 357 0.07 -6.49 -42.32
C THR A 357 1.46 -7.00 -41.99
N GLN A 358 2.36 -6.13 -41.53
CA GLN A 358 3.73 -6.50 -41.15
C GLN A 358 3.81 -7.04 -39.70
N GLN A 359 2.66 -7.27 -39.04
CA GLN A 359 2.58 -7.73 -37.65
C GLN A 359 3.47 -6.91 -36.71
N ALA A 360 3.46 -5.59 -36.88
CA ALA A 360 4.16 -4.71 -35.96
C ALA A 360 3.59 -4.86 -34.55
N ASP A 361 4.41 -4.54 -33.57
CA ASP A 361 4.06 -4.54 -32.17
C ASP A 361 2.82 -3.65 -31.90
N ALA A 362 2.01 -4.08 -30.94
CA ALA A 362 0.77 -3.38 -30.60
C ALA A 362 1.02 -1.95 -30.07
N ALA A 363 2.21 -1.70 -29.51
CA ALA A 363 2.66 -0.36 -29.12
C ALA A 363 2.92 0.54 -30.34
N ALA A 364 3.66 0.07 -31.35
CA ALA A 364 3.81 0.80 -32.62
C ALA A 364 2.46 1.04 -33.31
N THR A 365 1.54 0.08 -33.25
CA THR A 365 0.16 0.24 -33.77
C THR A 365 -0.60 1.35 -33.04
N ALA A 366 -0.54 1.35 -31.71
CA ALA A 366 -1.16 2.39 -30.89
C ALA A 366 -0.56 3.78 -31.18
N GLU A 367 0.74 3.89 -31.47
CA GLU A 367 1.39 5.16 -31.81
C GLU A 367 0.89 5.71 -33.18
N VAL A 368 0.69 4.83 -34.17
CA VAL A 368 0.11 5.22 -35.46
C VAL A 368 -1.35 5.68 -35.29
N LEU A 369 -2.13 4.94 -34.50
CA LEU A 369 -3.53 5.30 -34.17
C LEU A 369 -3.61 6.61 -33.38
N ARG A 370 -2.68 6.85 -32.45
CA ARG A 370 -2.55 8.12 -31.71
C ARG A 370 -2.29 9.29 -32.67
N LYS A 371 -1.30 9.17 -33.56
CA LYS A 371 -1.00 10.20 -34.58
C LYS A 371 -2.18 10.43 -35.53
N TYR A 372 -2.93 9.38 -35.87
CA TYR A 372 -4.13 9.51 -36.70
C TYR A 372 -5.28 10.20 -35.95
N GLY A 373 -5.52 9.81 -34.69
CA GLY A 373 -6.47 10.46 -33.79
C GLY A 373 -6.15 11.94 -33.60
N ASP A 374 -4.88 12.29 -33.42
CA ASP A 374 -4.43 13.69 -33.30
C ASP A 374 -4.71 14.50 -34.58
N HIS A 375 -4.46 13.92 -35.76
CA HIS A 375 -4.76 14.55 -37.04
C HIS A 375 -6.26 14.78 -37.23
N LEU A 376 -7.09 13.78 -36.91
CA LEU A 376 -8.56 13.91 -36.96
C LEU A 376 -9.09 14.93 -35.94
N TYR A 377 -8.49 14.96 -34.75
CA TYR A 377 -8.82 15.93 -33.72
C TYR A 377 -8.52 17.37 -34.17
N CYS A 378 -7.37 17.61 -34.81
CA CYS A 378 -7.02 18.90 -35.41
C CYS A 378 -7.97 19.31 -36.54
N LYS A 379 -8.53 18.32 -37.27
CA LYS A 379 -9.57 18.54 -38.29
C LYS A 379 -10.98 18.76 -37.74
N GLN A 380 -11.17 18.73 -36.43
CA GLN A 380 -12.47 18.83 -35.75
C GLN A 380 -13.40 17.62 -35.99
N GLU A 381 -12.88 16.50 -36.47
CA GLU A 381 -13.62 15.24 -36.62
C GLU A 381 -13.54 14.42 -35.32
N TYR A 382 -14.17 14.92 -34.26
CA TYR A 382 -13.97 14.42 -32.89
C TYR A 382 -14.44 12.98 -32.66
N ASP A 383 -15.55 12.58 -33.28
CA ASP A 383 -16.10 11.22 -33.09
C ASP A 383 -15.20 10.16 -33.74
N GLN A 384 -14.71 10.44 -34.96
CA GLN A 384 -13.75 9.57 -35.63
C GLN A 384 -12.41 9.54 -34.89
N ALA A 385 -11.93 10.68 -34.39
CA ALA A 385 -10.73 10.74 -33.55
C ALA A 385 -10.90 9.87 -32.30
N MET A 386 -12.08 9.91 -31.67
CA MET A 386 -12.38 9.11 -30.48
C MET A 386 -12.35 7.61 -30.76
N HIS A 387 -12.90 7.16 -31.90
CA HIS A 387 -12.79 5.76 -32.31
C HIS A 387 -11.33 5.30 -32.38
N GLN A 388 -10.44 6.12 -32.95
CA GLN A 388 -9.01 5.78 -32.99
C GLN A 388 -8.38 5.71 -31.59
N TYR A 389 -8.72 6.64 -30.70
CA TYR A 389 -8.21 6.64 -29.32
C TYR A 389 -8.73 5.44 -28.51
N ILE A 390 -9.97 4.98 -28.72
CA ILE A 390 -10.51 3.77 -28.06
C ILE A 390 -9.70 2.52 -28.43
N ASP A 391 -9.26 2.43 -29.69
CA ASP A 391 -8.43 1.32 -30.16
C ASP A 391 -7.00 1.35 -29.57
N THR A 392 -6.55 2.49 -29.03
CA THR A 392 -5.26 2.61 -28.32
C THR A 392 -5.29 2.22 -26.83
N ILE A 393 -6.48 1.94 -26.27
CA ILE A 393 -6.63 1.58 -24.85
C ILE A 393 -5.82 0.32 -24.54
N GLY A 394 -4.92 0.43 -23.55
CA GLY A 394 -3.98 -0.62 -23.12
C GLY A 394 -2.52 -0.29 -23.41
N TYR A 395 -2.27 0.63 -24.35
CA TYR A 395 -0.92 1.06 -24.73
C TYR A 395 -0.70 2.57 -24.56
N LEU A 396 -1.74 3.37 -24.86
CA LEU A 396 -1.72 4.81 -24.61
C LEU A 396 -2.24 5.13 -23.21
N GLU A 397 -1.57 6.07 -22.52
CA GLU A 397 -2.01 6.53 -21.21
C GLU A 397 -3.37 7.26 -21.30
N PRO A 398 -4.41 6.84 -20.54
CA PRO A 398 -5.73 7.45 -20.60
C PRO A 398 -5.75 8.97 -20.35
N SER A 399 -4.84 9.46 -19.50
CA SER A 399 -4.64 10.88 -19.20
C SER A 399 -4.52 11.74 -20.45
N TYR A 400 -3.82 11.24 -21.48
CA TYR A 400 -3.60 11.95 -22.75
C TYR A 400 -4.92 12.26 -23.48
N VAL A 401 -5.80 11.26 -23.57
CA VAL A 401 -7.09 11.39 -24.25
C VAL A 401 -8.06 12.20 -23.39
N ILE A 402 -8.10 11.92 -22.08
CA ILE A 402 -8.98 12.63 -21.15
C ILE A 402 -8.70 14.14 -21.18
N GLN A 403 -7.44 14.57 -21.13
CA GLN A 403 -7.08 16.00 -21.19
C GLN A 403 -7.58 16.70 -22.46
N LYS A 404 -7.61 15.99 -23.59
CA LYS A 404 -8.11 16.54 -24.87
C LYS A 404 -9.63 16.67 -24.92
N PHE A 405 -10.37 15.84 -24.17
CA PHE A 405 -11.83 15.76 -24.24
C PHE A 405 -12.55 16.25 -22.97
N LEU A 406 -11.85 16.92 -22.04
CA LEU A 406 -12.43 17.51 -20.82
C LEU A 406 -13.43 18.66 -21.05
N ASP A 407 -13.51 19.20 -22.27
CA ASP A 407 -14.46 20.25 -22.63
C ASP A 407 -15.92 19.77 -22.45
N ALA A 408 -16.74 20.61 -21.81
CA ALA A 408 -18.16 20.35 -21.57
C ALA A 408 -18.95 20.08 -22.86
N GLN A 409 -18.54 20.65 -24.00
CA GLN A 409 -19.19 20.40 -25.30
C GLN A 409 -18.96 18.97 -25.82
N ARG A 410 -17.99 18.24 -25.26
CA ARG A 410 -17.53 16.93 -25.77
C ARG A 410 -17.68 15.81 -24.74
N ILE A 411 -18.50 16.05 -23.73
CA ILE A 411 -18.77 15.12 -22.65
C ILE A 411 -19.22 13.73 -23.14
N TYR A 412 -19.95 13.64 -24.26
CA TYR A 412 -20.36 12.36 -24.86
C TYR A 412 -19.16 11.53 -25.35
N ASN A 413 -18.19 12.16 -26.00
CA ASN A 413 -16.98 11.49 -26.49
C ASN A 413 -16.10 11.02 -25.31
N LEU A 414 -15.94 11.87 -24.29
CA LEU A 414 -15.24 11.50 -23.06
C LEU A 414 -15.94 10.34 -22.34
N THR A 415 -17.27 10.37 -22.27
CA THR A 415 -18.07 9.29 -21.65
C THR A 415 -17.86 7.98 -22.39
N ASN A 416 -17.93 7.97 -23.74
CA ASN A 416 -17.70 6.77 -24.54
C ASN A 416 -16.29 6.19 -24.32
N TYR A 417 -15.26 7.04 -24.25
CA TYR A 417 -13.90 6.61 -23.94
C TYR A 417 -13.80 5.93 -22.57
N LEU A 418 -14.36 6.57 -21.54
CA LEU A 418 -14.33 6.07 -20.16
C LEU A 418 -15.16 4.78 -20.01
N GLU A 419 -16.29 4.65 -20.71
CA GLU A 419 -17.09 3.41 -20.78
C GLU A 419 -16.25 2.27 -21.37
N LYS A 420 -15.60 2.49 -22.52
CA LYS A 420 -14.72 1.49 -23.14
C LYS A 420 -13.48 1.15 -22.32
N LEU A 421 -12.95 2.12 -21.57
CA LEU A 421 -11.87 1.88 -20.62
C LEU A 421 -12.31 0.97 -19.46
N HIS A 422 -13.56 1.14 -19.00
CA HIS A 422 -14.16 0.31 -17.95
C HIS A 422 -14.50 -1.11 -18.45
N GLU A 423 -15.05 -1.24 -19.67
CA GLU A 423 -15.29 -2.55 -20.32
C GLU A 423 -14.01 -3.38 -20.44
N LYS A 424 -12.86 -2.75 -20.70
CA LYS A 424 -11.54 -3.40 -20.78
C LYS A 424 -10.88 -3.67 -19.41
N GLY A 425 -11.49 -3.23 -18.30
CA GLY A 425 -10.96 -3.45 -16.95
C GLY A 425 -9.69 -2.65 -16.61
N LEU A 426 -9.35 -1.63 -17.39
CA LEU A 426 -8.13 -0.81 -17.23
C LEU A 426 -8.39 0.56 -16.59
N ALA A 427 -9.61 0.77 -16.08
CA ALA A 427 -9.99 2.02 -15.43
C ALA A 427 -9.50 2.08 -13.98
N SER A 428 -8.98 3.23 -13.58
CA SER A 428 -8.63 3.53 -12.19
C SER A 428 -9.84 4.05 -11.41
N LYS A 429 -9.71 4.17 -10.09
CA LYS A 429 -10.73 4.81 -9.23
C LYS A 429 -11.05 6.24 -9.70
N ASP A 430 -10.03 7.00 -10.13
CA ASP A 430 -10.19 8.38 -10.64
C ASP A 430 -10.95 8.42 -11.97
N HIS A 431 -10.65 7.51 -12.90
CA HIS A 431 -11.39 7.40 -14.17
C HIS A 431 -12.87 7.07 -13.92
N THR A 432 -13.13 6.25 -12.91
CA THR A 432 -14.47 5.85 -12.52
C THR A 432 -15.26 7.01 -11.90
N THR A 433 -14.61 7.80 -11.05
CA THR A 433 -15.17 9.05 -10.52
C THR A 433 -15.46 10.06 -11.62
N LEU A 434 -14.57 10.18 -12.62
CA LEU A 434 -14.79 11.07 -13.77
C LEU A 434 -15.99 10.60 -14.62
N LEU A 435 -16.16 9.30 -14.82
CA LEU A 435 -17.32 8.73 -15.51
C LEU A 435 -18.62 9.05 -14.75
N LEU A 436 -18.62 8.94 -13.42
CA LEU A 436 -19.76 9.32 -12.58
C LEU A 436 -20.11 10.81 -12.71
N ASN A 437 -19.09 11.67 -12.72
CA ASN A 437 -19.25 13.11 -12.98
C ASN A 437 -19.83 13.37 -14.37
N CYS A 438 -19.45 12.58 -15.37
CA CYS A 438 -20.02 12.66 -16.71
C CYS A 438 -21.51 12.29 -16.72
N TYR A 439 -21.90 11.16 -16.10
CA TYR A 439 -23.30 10.72 -16.04
C TYR A 439 -24.21 11.73 -15.31
N THR A 440 -23.75 12.25 -14.18
CA THR A 440 -24.51 13.25 -13.41
C THR A 440 -24.70 14.56 -14.19
N LYS A 441 -23.68 15.01 -14.93
CA LYS A 441 -23.78 16.19 -15.81
C LYS A 441 -24.67 15.95 -17.03
N LEU A 442 -24.64 14.74 -17.61
CA LEU A 442 -25.48 14.34 -18.74
C LEU A 442 -26.95 14.08 -18.33
N LYS A 443 -27.23 13.98 -17.03
CA LYS A 443 -28.53 13.59 -16.46
C LYS A 443 -29.02 12.23 -16.97
N ASP A 444 -28.10 11.32 -17.27
CA ASP A 444 -28.41 9.96 -17.70
C ASP A 444 -28.65 9.08 -16.45
N VAL A 445 -29.89 9.11 -15.97
CA VAL A 445 -30.31 8.43 -14.74
C VAL A 445 -30.31 6.91 -14.90
N GLU A 446 -30.56 6.39 -16.11
CA GLU A 446 -30.58 4.95 -16.36
C GLU A 446 -29.18 4.36 -16.30
N LYS A 447 -28.20 4.97 -17.01
CA LYS A 447 -26.81 4.52 -16.93
C LYS A 447 -26.23 4.70 -15.54
N LEU A 448 -26.57 5.78 -14.83
CA LEU A 448 -26.16 5.99 -13.45
C LEU A 448 -26.72 4.90 -12.52
N ASN A 449 -27.99 4.52 -12.70
CA ASN A 449 -28.61 3.44 -11.95
C ASN A 449 -27.96 2.09 -12.25
N LEU A 450 -27.76 1.76 -13.53
CA LEU A 450 -27.03 0.56 -13.92
C LEU A 450 -25.64 0.58 -13.29
N PHE A 451 -24.90 1.67 -13.37
CA PHE A 451 -23.55 1.78 -12.84
C PHE A 451 -23.46 1.59 -11.31
N ILE A 452 -24.41 2.14 -10.56
CA ILE A 452 -24.43 2.08 -9.08
C ILE A 452 -25.06 0.78 -8.55
N LYS A 453 -26.12 0.29 -9.23
CA LYS A 453 -26.94 -0.85 -8.78
C LYS A 453 -26.61 -2.16 -9.49
N SER A 454 -25.89 -2.14 -10.61
CA SER A 454 -25.42 -3.39 -11.23
C SER A 454 -24.49 -4.10 -10.27
N ASP A 455 -24.77 -5.39 -10.16
CA ASP A 455 -24.19 -6.34 -9.24
C ASP A 455 -22.66 -6.46 -9.40
N ASP A 456 -21.97 -6.42 -8.27
CA ASP A 456 -20.73 -7.17 -8.06
C ASP A 456 -20.80 -7.60 -6.60
N GLY A 457 -21.35 -8.80 -6.41
CA GLY A 457 -21.39 -9.49 -5.13
C GLY A 457 -19.98 -9.59 -4.55
N GLY A 458 -19.80 -9.05 -3.34
CA GLY A 458 -18.69 -9.39 -2.45
C GLY A 458 -17.31 -8.77 -2.71
N GLY A 459 -17.14 -7.84 -3.66
CA GLY A 459 -15.84 -7.19 -3.94
C GLY A 459 -15.85 -5.67 -3.74
N GLU A 460 -14.68 -5.09 -3.45
CA GLU A 460 -14.45 -3.65 -3.26
C GLU A 460 -15.17 -2.78 -4.31
N THR A 461 -15.75 -1.65 -3.87
CA THR A 461 -16.39 -0.68 -4.77
C THR A 461 -15.38 -0.13 -5.79
N LYS A 462 -15.69 -0.23 -7.09
CA LYS A 462 -14.81 0.20 -8.21
C LYS A 462 -14.54 1.70 -8.29
N PHE A 463 -15.21 2.50 -7.47
CA PHE A 463 -15.09 3.96 -7.40
C PHE A 463 -14.81 4.43 -5.98
N ASP A 464 -14.33 5.67 -5.85
CA ASP A 464 -14.22 6.32 -4.56
C ASP A 464 -15.63 6.64 -4.02
N VAL A 465 -16.02 5.88 -3.00
CA VAL A 465 -17.31 5.99 -2.30
C VAL A 465 -17.55 7.41 -1.79
N GLU A 466 -16.53 8.05 -1.22
CA GLU A 466 -16.70 9.36 -0.58
C GLU A 466 -16.93 10.44 -1.62
N THR A 467 -16.14 10.44 -2.69
CA THR A 467 -16.33 11.36 -3.82
C THR A 467 -17.64 11.09 -4.55
N ALA A 468 -18.02 9.83 -4.75
CA ALA A 468 -19.30 9.47 -5.38
C ALA A 468 -20.51 9.98 -4.59
N ILE A 469 -20.48 9.86 -3.25
CA ILE A 469 -21.53 10.41 -2.37
C ILE A 469 -21.58 11.93 -2.50
N LYS A 470 -20.43 12.62 -2.43
CA LYS A 470 -20.36 14.09 -2.55
C LYS A 470 -20.91 14.59 -3.89
N VAL A 471 -20.52 13.94 -4.99
CA VAL A 471 -20.96 14.29 -6.35
C VAL A 471 -22.47 14.06 -6.51
N CYS A 472 -22.97 12.89 -6.09
CA CYS A 472 -24.39 12.59 -6.18
C CYS A 472 -25.24 13.54 -5.31
N ARG A 473 -24.77 13.88 -4.10
CA ARG A 473 -25.43 14.84 -3.21
C ARG A 473 -25.45 16.25 -3.80
N ALA A 474 -24.32 16.73 -4.35
CA ALA A 474 -24.23 18.06 -4.97
C ALA A 474 -25.08 18.18 -6.25
N ALA A 475 -25.24 17.08 -6.99
CA ALA A 475 -26.09 17.02 -8.19
C ALA A 475 -27.59 16.79 -7.89
N GLY A 476 -27.98 16.67 -6.62
CA GLY A 476 -29.38 16.48 -6.20
C GLY A 476 -29.88 15.04 -6.25
N TYR A 477 -29.02 14.05 -6.50
CA TYR A 477 -29.36 12.63 -6.51
C TYR A 477 -29.22 11.99 -5.12
N HIS A 478 -29.94 12.53 -4.12
CA HIS A 478 -29.83 12.14 -2.71
C HIS A 478 -30.11 10.64 -2.47
N GLU A 479 -31.08 10.05 -3.18
CA GLU A 479 -31.40 8.62 -3.09
C GLU A 479 -30.25 7.71 -3.58
N HIS A 480 -29.49 8.15 -4.60
CA HIS A 480 -28.35 7.40 -5.13
C HIS A 480 -27.14 7.52 -4.17
N ALA A 481 -26.90 8.71 -3.63
CA ALA A 481 -25.89 8.94 -2.59
C ALA A 481 -26.18 8.11 -1.33
N MET A 482 -27.46 8.06 -0.92
CA MET A 482 -27.94 7.25 0.20
C MET A 482 -27.69 5.76 -0.04
N TYR A 483 -28.01 5.25 -1.24
CA TYR A 483 -27.78 3.85 -1.60
C TYR A 483 -26.29 3.48 -1.54
N VAL A 484 -25.41 4.32 -2.10
CA VAL A 484 -23.95 4.13 -2.07
C VAL A 484 -23.43 4.14 -0.64
N ALA A 485 -23.86 5.09 0.19
CA ALA A 485 -23.45 5.20 1.59
C ALA A 485 -23.85 3.97 2.42
N LYS A 486 -25.08 3.46 2.23
CA LYS A 486 -25.58 2.26 2.90
C LYS A 486 -24.80 1.00 2.50
N ARG A 487 -24.53 0.83 1.21
CA ARG A 487 -23.80 -0.34 0.69
C ARG A 487 -22.33 -0.35 1.13
N ALA A 488 -21.70 0.81 1.22
CA ALA A 488 -20.30 0.93 1.62
C ALA A 488 -20.05 0.91 3.13
N GLY A 489 -21.10 0.73 3.95
CA GLY A 489 -20.98 0.75 5.42
C GLY A 489 -20.59 2.12 5.98
N LYS A 490 -20.78 3.22 5.24
CA LYS A 490 -20.48 4.58 5.70
C LYS A 490 -21.68 5.16 6.45
N HIS A 491 -21.87 4.68 7.68
CA HIS A 491 -23.03 4.97 8.52
C HIS A 491 -23.22 6.47 8.79
N GLU A 492 -22.14 7.20 9.07
CA GLU A 492 -22.16 8.65 9.33
C GLU A 492 -22.72 9.44 8.15
N LEU A 493 -22.20 9.19 6.93
CA LEU A 493 -22.64 9.87 5.71
C LEU A 493 -24.07 9.49 5.33
N TYR A 494 -24.46 8.23 5.54
CA TYR A 494 -25.83 7.77 5.32
C TYR A 494 -26.83 8.52 6.22
N LEU A 495 -26.53 8.61 7.52
CA LEU A 495 -27.38 9.29 8.49
C LEU A 495 -27.38 10.80 8.27
N LYS A 496 -26.25 11.40 7.88
CA LYS A 496 -26.19 12.81 7.48
C LYS A 496 -27.14 13.13 6.33
N ILE A 497 -27.16 12.30 5.28
CA ILE A 497 -28.08 12.48 4.14
C ILE A 497 -29.54 12.32 4.60
N LEU A 498 -29.83 11.33 5.43
CA LEU A 498 -31.19 11.09 5.94
C LEU A 498 -31.72 12.24 6.83
N LEU A 499 -30.86 12.80 7.68
CA LEU A 499 -31.23 13.80 8.68
C LEU A 499 -31.21 15.23 8.12
N GLU A 500 -30.21 15.60 7.32
CA GLU A 500 -30.04 16.97 6.80
C GLU A 500 -30.75 17.18 5.45
N ASP A 501 -30.67 16.22 4.51
CA ASP A 501 -31.19 16.41 3.14
C ASP A 501 -32.61 15.86 2.96
N LEU A 502 -32.91 14.69 3.54
CA LEU A 502 -34.17 13.98 3.32
C LEU A 502 -35.20 14.17 4.44
N GLY A 503 -34.79 14.60 5.63
CA GLY A 503 -35.66 14.82 6.79
C GLY A 503 -36.38 13.55 7.31
N ARG A 504 -35.85 12.35 7.04
CA ARG A 504 -36.48 11.06 7.40
C ARG A 504 -36.00 10.55 8.76
N TYR A 505 -36.36 11.26 9.82
CA TYR A 505 -35.90 11.00 11.19
C TYR A 505 -36.26 9.60 11.72
N GLY A 506 -37.43 9.06 11.36
CA GLY A 506 -37.86 7.73 11.78
C GLY A 506 -37.00 6.59 11.21
N GLU A 507 -36.60 6.70 9.94
CA GLU A 507 -35.71 5.73 9.30
C GLU A 507 -34.28 5.85 9.81
N ALA A 508 -33.84 7.08 10.13
CA ALA A 508 -32.56 7.30 10.80
C ALA A 508 -32.51 6.59 12.16
N LEU A 509 -33.57 6.70 12.99
CA LEU A 509 -33.67 6.01 14.27
C LEU A 509 -33.73 4.49 14.13
N GLN A 510 -34.49 3.97 13.16
CA GLN A 510 -34.51 2.53 12.86
C GLN A 510 -33.15 2.01 12.40
N TYR A 511 -32.42 2.82 11.62
CA TYR A 511 -31.08 2.47 11.17
C TYR A 511 -30.08 2.49 12.33
N VAL A 512 -30.07 3.55 13.15
CA VAL A 512 -29.25 3.61 14.39
C VAL A 512 -29.55 2.43 15.30
N ASN A 513 -30.81 2.02 15.39
CA ASN A 513 -31.24 0.85 16.16
C ASN A 513 -30.69 -0.49 15.63
N SER A 514 -30.38 -0.56 14.33
CA SER A 514 -29.79 -1.74 13.67
C SER A 514 -28.26 -1.78 13.70
N LEU A 515 -27.61 -0.69 14.14
CA LEU A 515 -26.15 -0.61 14.24
C LEU A 515 -25.63 -1.29 15.52
N GLU A 516 -24.35 -1.66 15.50
CA GLU A 516 -23.62 -2.12 16.67
C GLU A 516 -23.57 -1.01 17.75
N PRO A 517 -23.64 -1.35 19.06
CA PRO A 517 -23.71 -0.35 20.14
C PRO A 517 -22.58 0.69 20.13
N SER A 518 -21.38 0.28 19.73
CA SER A 518 -20.20 1.16 19.58
C SER A 518 -20.43 2.26 18.55
N GLN A 519 -20.87 1.88 17.34
CA GLN A 519 -21.14 2.81 16.24
C GLN A 519 -22.39 3.64 16.50
N ALA A 520 -23.44 3.04 17.08
CA ALA A 520 -24.64 3.75 17.49
C ALA A 520 -24.31 4.86 18.50
N GLY A 521 -23.43 4.61 19.47
CA GLY A 521 -22.99 5.60 20.45
C GLY A 521 -22.31 6.82 19.82
N VAL A 522 -21.33 6.60 18.92
CA VAL A 522 -20.67 7.70 18.19
C VAL A 522 -21.67 8.53 17.40
N THR A 523 -22.60 7.85 16.72
CA THR A 523 -23.54 8.52 15.83
C THR A 523 -24.60 9.32 16.59
N VAL A 524 -25.06 8.81 17.74
CA VAL A 524 -25.96 9.54 18.63
C VAL A 524 -25.23 10.72 19.28
N LYS A 525 -23.92 10.65 19.53
CA LYS A 525 -23.14 11.80 20.02
C LYS A 525 -23.10 12.97 19.03
N GLU A 526 -23.00 12.68 17.74
CA GLU A 526 -22.92 13.70 16.69
C GLU A 526 -24.29 14.25 16.27
N TYR A 527 -25.27 13.37 16.07
CA TYR A 527 -26.60 13.74 15.54
C TYR A 527 -27.72 13.73 16.58
N GLY A 528 -27.42 13.35 17.83
CA GLY A 528 -28.40 13.22 18.89
C GLY A 528 -29.15 14.52 19.19
N LYS A 529 -28.53 15.68 18.99
CA LYS A 529 -29.17 16.97 19.21
C LYS A 529 -30.41 17.14 18.33
N ILE A 530 -30.28 16.81 17.05
CA ILE A 530 -31.35 16.86 16.04
C ILE A 530 -32.41 15.79 16.35
N LEU A 531 -31.98 14.60 16.77
CA LEU A 531 -32.88 13.50 17.12
C LEU A 531 -33.71 13.80 18.39
N ILE A 532 -33.12 14.41 19.42
CA ILE A 532 -33.83 14.84 20.63
C ILE A 532 -34.80 15.98 20.34
N GLU A 533 -34.43 16.92 19.47
CA GLU A 533 -35.29 18.05 19.08
C GLU A 533 -36.59 17.57 18.41
N HIS A 534 -36.51 16.54 17.54
CA HIS A 534 -37.68 16.03 16.81
C HIS A 534 -38.38 14.82 17.46
N LYS A 535 -37.62 13.92 18.12
CA LYS A 535 -38.08 12.61 18.63
C LYS A 535 -37.43 12.25 19.97
N PRO A 536 -37.74 12.98 21.07
CA PRO A 536 -37.05 12.83 22.34
C PRO A 536 -37.25 11.45 23.00
N ALA A 537 -38.49 10.92 23.02
CA ALA A 537 -38.79 9.65 23.67
C ALA A 537 -38.06 8.46 23.00
N GLU A 538 -38.15 8.36 21.67
CA GLU A 538 -37.51 7.28 20.89
C GLU A 538 -35.98 7.33 21.00
N THR A 539 -35.40 8.54 21.09
CA THR A 539 -33.96 8.74 21.26
C THR A 539 -33.48 8.40 22.68
N ILE A 540 -34.27 8.75 23.71
CA ILE A 540 -33.98 8.35 25.09
C ILE A 540 -34.01 6.83 25.24
N ASP A 541 -34.95 6.13 24.59
CA ASP A 541 -34.99 4.65 24.64
C ASP A 541 -33.75 4.01 23.99
N ILE A 542 -33.21 4.61 22.93
CA ILE A 542 -31.92 4.18 22.33
C ILE A 542 -30.76 4.44 23.30
N LEU A 543 -30.67 5.63 23.89
CA LEU A 543 -29.62 5.97 24.86
C LEU A 543 -29.66 5.06 26.09
N MET A 544 -30.86 4.76 26.60
CA MET A 544 -31.05 3.84 27.71
C MET A 544 -30.52 2.45 27.38
N ARG A 545 -30.79 1.92 26.18
CA ARG A 545 -30.25 0.62 25.76
C ARG A 545 -28.73 0.64 25.62
N LEU A 546 -28.17 1.68 24.98
CA LEU A 546 -26.72 1.81 24.82
C LEU A 546 -25.98 1.86 26.17
N CYS A 547 -26.59 2.46 27.19
CA CYS A 547 -25.99 2.56 28.52
C CYS A 547 -26.38 1.42 29.49
N THR A 548 -27.34 0.53 29.15
CA THR A 548 -27.83 -0.50 30.10
C THR A 548 -27.84 -1.95 29.63
N GLU A 549 -27.83 -2.24 28.32
CA GLU A 549 -27.82 -3.63 27.84
C GLU A 549 -26.40 -4.16 27.67
N GLU A 550 -25.96 -5.09 28.53
CA GLU A 550 -24.74 -5.88 28.29
C GLU A 550 -24.97 -6.88 27.16
N GLU A 551 -24.06 -6.93 26.18
CA GLU A 551 -24.19 -7.86 25.06
C GLU A 551 -24.15 -9.34 25.54
N PRO A 552 -25.08 -10.20 25.07
CA PRO A 552 -24.91 -11.63 25.24
C PRO A 552 -23.76 -12.11 24.34
N ALA A 553 -22.63 -12.49 24.97
CA ALA A 553 -21.47 -13.06 24.29
C ALA A 553 -21.89 -14.18 23.31
N LYS A 554 -21.84 -13.88 22.01
CA LYS A 554 -21.97 -14.91 20.96
C LYS A 554 -20.78 -15.87 21.09
N ARG A 555 -21.08 -17.14 21.32
CA ARG A 555 -20.10 -18.23 21.48
C ARG A 555 -19.26 -18.40 20.21
N GLY A 556 -17.94 -18.48 20.41
CA GLY A 556 -16.92 -18.85 19.40
C GLY A 556 -16.44 -17.62 18.63
N THR A 557 -15.21 -17.14 18.78
CA THR A 557 -13.93 -17.86 18.62
C THR A 557 -12.83 -17.05 19.31
N SER A 558 -11.76 -17.73 19.70
CA SER A 558 -10.68 -17.33 20.62
C SER A 558 -9.95 -15.99 20.36
N SER A 559 -9.69 -15.29 21.47
CA SER A 559 -8.51 -14.45 21.77
C SER A 559 -8.42 -13.01 21.24
N SER A 560 -9.10 -12.07 21.91
CA SER A 560 -8.43 -10.92 22.56
C SER A 560 -9.32 -10.32 23.65
N THR A 561 -8.73 -10.01 24.81
CA THR A 561 -9.33 -9.31 25.95
C THR A 561 -9.72 -7.87 25.59
N TYR A 562 -10.97 -7.65 25.16
CA TYR A 562 -11.64 -6.36 25.25
C TYR A 562 -12.88 -6.54 26.13
N VAL A 563 -12.82 -6.03 27.36
CA VAL A 563 -14.02 -5.81 28.16
C VAL A 563 -14.79 -4.71 27.44
N SER A 564 -15.96 -5.02 26.87
CA SER A 564 -16.85 -4.03 26.26
C SER A 564 -17.39 -3.11 27.37
N MET A 565 -16.70 -2.01 27.64
CA MET A 565 -17.25 -0.99 28.54
C MET A 565 -18.40 -0.29 27.83
N LEU A 566 -19.58 -0.34 28.45
CA LEU A 566 -20.75 0.42 28.00
C LEU A 566 -20.42 1.93 27.99
N PRO A 567 -20.90 2.70 27.00
CA PRO A 567 -20.75 4.16 26.98
C PRO A 567 -21.31 4.81 28.25
N SER A 568 -20.58 5.79 28.80
CA SER A 568 -21.02 6.50 30.00
C SER A 568 -22.21 7.41 29.66
N PRO A 569 -23.27 7.47 30.49
CA PRO A 569 -24.36 8.44 30.31
C PRO A 569 -23.89 9.89 30.25
N VAL A 570 -22.75 10.19 30.90
CA VAL A 570 -22.14 11.52 30.93
C VAL A 570 -21.72 11.99 29.54
N ASP A 571 -21.32 11.07 28.66
CA ASP A 571 -20.89 11.38 27.29
C ASP A 571 -21.98 12.01 26.43
N PHE A 572 -23.25 11.85 26.84
CA PHE A 572 -24.44 12.27 26.09
C PHE A 572 -25.12 13.51 26.69
N ILE A 573 -24.66 14.04 27.82
CA ILE A 573 -25.29 15.21 28.49
C ILE A 573 -25.40 16.41 27.52
N ASN A 574 -24.36 16.65 26.72
CA ASN A 574 -24.29 17.76 25.77
C ASN A 574 -25.34 17.70 24.65
N ILE A 575 -26.00 16.55 24.44
CA ILE A 575 -27.09 16.42 23.48
C ILE A 575 -28.34 17.17 23.96
N PHE A 576 -28.51 17.28 25.29
CA PHE A 576 -29.73 17.80 25.92
C PHE A 576 -29.63 19.29 26.31
N VAL A 577 -28.66 20.04 25.79
CA VAL A 577 -28.38 21.45 26.17
C VAL A 577 -29.62 22.37 26.10
N HIS A 578 -30.57 22.08 25.20
CA HIS A 578 -31.81 22.86 25.07
C HIS A 578 -33.05 22.14 25.65
N HIS A 579 -32.86 20.98 26.28
CA HIS A 579 -33.93 20.11 26.79
C HIS A 579 -33.58 19.53 28.19
N PRO A 580 -33.46 20.37 29.23
CA PRO A 580 -33.05 19.94 30.58
C PRO A 580 -34.02 18.97 31.26
N GLN A 581 -35.31 19.00 30.89
CA GLN A 581 -36.31 18.04 31.38
C GLN A 581 -36.07 16.63 30.82
N SER A 582 -35.75 16.52 29.53
CA SER A 582 -35.39 15.26 28.89
C SER A 582 -34.07 14.69 29.43
N LEU A 583 -33.12 15.56 29.81
CA LEU A 583 -31.89 15.17 30.50
C LEU A 583 -32.19 14.60 31.89
N MET A 584 -33.03 15.29 32.65
CA MET A 584 -33.47 14.84 33.98
C MET A 584 -34.16 13.48 33.90
N GLU A 585 -35.07 13.29 32.94
CA GLU A 585 -35.75 12.01 32.71
C GLU A 585 -34.77 10.88 32.33
N PHE A 586 -33.79 11.17 31.47
CA PHE A 586 -32.75 10.20 31.10
C PHE A 586 -31.91 9.78 32.31
N LEU A 587 -31.40 10.74 33.10
CA LEU A 587 -30.55 10.44 34.25
C LEU A 587 -31.33 9.76 35.39
N GLU A 588 -32.58 10.16 35.66
CA GLU A 588 -33.45 9.48 36.65
C GLU A 588 -33.75 8.02 36.23
N ARG A 589 -34.06 7.78 34.95
CA ARG A 589 -34.26 6.43 34.41
C ARG A 589 -32.97 5.60 34.44
N TYR A 590 -31.81 6.22 34.25
CA TYR A 590 -30.53 5.52 34.35
C TYR A 590 -30.20 5.12 35.79
N THR A 591 -30.23 6.06 36.74
CA THR A 591 -29.90 5.80 38.15
C THR A 591 -30.89 4.85 38.83
N SER A 592 -32.14 4.81 38.37
CA SER A 592 -33.12 3.83 38.87
C SER A 592 -32.84 2.40 38.40
N LYS A 593 -32.26 2.22 37.20
CA LYS A 593 -31.89 0.90 36.66
C LYS A 593 -30.51 0.44 37.10
N MET A 594 -29.52 1.33 37.13
CA MET A 594 -28.11 1.03 37.41
C MET A 594 -27.66 1.68 38.71
N LYS A 595 -27.44 0.88 39.75
CA LYS A 595 -27.00 1.37 41.08
C LYS A 595 -25.49 1.48 41.22
N ASP A 596 -24.72 0.63 40.53
CA ASP A 596 -23.26 0.52 40.67
C ASP A 596 -22.53 0.99 39.40
N SER A 597 -22.64 2.28 39.07
CA SER A 597 -21.95 2.88 37.90
C SER A 597 -20.70 3.67 38.33
N PRO A 598 -19.56 3.56 37.62
CA PRO A 598 -18.36 4.35 37.94
C PRO A 598 -18.59 5.87 37.74
N ALA A 599 -19.55 6.26 36.89
CA ALA A 599 -19.90 7.65 36.63
C ALA A 599 -20.98 8.20 37.59
N GLN A 600 -21.34 7.46 38.66
CA GLN A 600 -22.36 7.91 39.62
C GLN A 600 -22.04 9.29 40.22
N GLY A 601 -20.77 9.57 40.53
CA GLY A 601 -20.34 10.87 41.06
C GLY A 601 -20.75 12.06 40.19
N GLU A 602 -20.44 11.97 38.90
CA GLU A 602 -20.73 13.03 37.92
C GLU A 602 -22.23 13.15 37.64
N ILE A 603 -22.93 12.01 37.55
CA ILE A 603 -24.39 11.98 37.38
C ILE A 603 -25.08 12.62 38.58
N HIS A 604 -24.64 12.33 39.81
CA HIS A 604 -25.17 12.96 41.02
C HIS A 604 -24.88 14.45 41.07
N ASN A 605 -23.69 14.90 40.65
CA ASN A 605 -23.37 16.32 40.56
C ASN A 605 -24.32 17.05 39.59
N THR A 606 -24.52 16.53 38.38
CA THR A 606 -25.44 17.11 37.39
C THR A 606 -26.90 17.07 37.87
N LEU A 607 -27.31 15.98 38.54
CA LEU A 607 -28.65 15.89 39.13
C LEU A 607 -28.83 16.88 40.30
N LEU A 608 -27.83 17.08 41.15
CA LEU A 608 -27.86 18.08 42.23
C LEU A 608 -28.00 19.50 41.67
N GLU A 609 -27.28 19.81 40.60
CA GLU A 609 -27.39 21.10 39.91
C GLU A 609 -28.79 21.28 39.30
N LEU A 610 -29.32 20.26 38.62
CA LEU A 610 -30.69 20.27 38.07
C LEU A 610 -31.78 20.37 39.16
N TYR A 611 -31.59 19.71 40.31
CA TYR A 611 -32.53 19.77 41.43
C TYR A 611 -32.48 21.09 42.19
N LEU A 612 -31.30 21.70 42.33
CA LEU A 612 -31.11 22.92 43.13
C LEU A 612 -31.25 24.21 42.31
N SER A 613 -31.16 24.14 40.98
CA SER A 613 -31.28 25.30 40.07
C SER A 613 -32.65 26.00 40.13
N HIS A 614 -32.63 27.33 39.98
CA HIS A 614 -33.83 28.18 40.07
C HIS A 614 -34.70 28.08 38.81
N ASP A 615 -34.13 28.23 37.61
CA ASP A 615 -34.88 28.45 36.37
C ASP A 615 -34.67 27.36 35.29
N LEU A 616 -34.01 26.23 35.60
CA LEU A 616 -33.57 25.20 34.63
C LEU A 616 -32.72 25.75 33.45
N ASP A 617 -32.38 27.04 33.45
CA ASP A 617 -31.43 27.67 32.55
C ASP A 617 -30.03 27.22 32.95
N PHE A 618 -29.44 26.37 32.11
CA PHE A 618 -28.17 25.69 32.30
C PHE A 618 -26.99 26.68 32.13
N PRO A 619 -26.29 27.13 33.19
CA PRO A 619 -25.09 27.94 33.06
C PRO A 619 -23.88 27.02 33.18
N PHE A 620 -23.21 26.72 32.07
CA PHE A 620 -21.99 25.89 32.04
C PHE A 620 -20.92 26.40 33.02
N ILE A 621 -20.83 25.81 34.22
CA ILE A 621 -19.71 26.01 35.14
C ILE A 621 -19.21 24.63 35.59
N SER A 622 -18.65 23.86 34.65
CA SER A 622 -17.52 22.93 34.89
C SER A 622 -17.44 21.82 33.83
N LEU A 623 -17.04 22.13 32.59
CA LEU A 623 -16.63 21.08 31.62
C LEU A 623 -15.48 21.49 30.69
N THR A 624 -14.67 22.49 31.06
CA THR A 624 -13.46 22.83 30.30
C THR A 624 -12.25 22.91 31.22
N ASN A 625 -11.51 21.81 31.34
CA ASN A 625 -10.09 21.86 31.71
C ASN A 625 -9.32 20.81 30.90
N THR A 626 -9.22 21.05 29.59
CA THR A 626 -8.08 20.61 28.78
C THR A 626 -7.88 21.61 27.65
N SER A 627 -6.68 22.22 27.66
CA SER A 627 -5.96 22.81 26.51
C SER A 627 -6.29 24.25 26.08
N GLU A 628 -5.34 25.12 26.45
CA GLU A 628 -4.80 26.29 25.71
C GLU A 628 -5.60 27.61 25.62
N ASN A 629 -5.04 28.61 26.33
CA ASN A 629 -4.88 30.04 26.03
C ASN A 629 -5.68 30.67 24.87
N GLY A 630 -6.44 31.71 25.20
CA GLY A 630 -6.80 32.76 24.23
C GLY A 630 -8.02 33.59 24.64
N ALA A 631 -7.79 34.74 25.26
CA ALA A 631 -8.81 35.73 25.58
C ALA A 631 -9.45 36.33 24.32
N VAL A 632 -10.79 36.35 24.24
CA VAL A 632 -11.55 37.40 23.50
C VAL A 632 -12.87 37.68 24.22
N ILE A 633 -12.96 38.87 24.81
CA ILE A 633 -14.23 39.51 25.19
C ILE A 633 -14.89 40.01 23.89
N SER A 634 -16.12 39.60 23.61
CA SER A 634 -16.97 40.34 22.66
C SER A 634 -18.44 40.32 23.07
N LYS A 635 -19.02 41.52 23.12
CA LYS A 635 -20.44 41.80 23.33
C LYS A 635 -21.24 41.42 22.08
N GLY A 636 -22.37 40.74 22.26
CA GLY A 636 -23.38 40.50 21.23
C GLY A 636 -24.78 40.64 21.82
N HIS A 637 -25.60 41.45 21.17
CA HIS A 637 -26.93 41.87 21.61
C HIS A 637 -27.97 40.74 21.48
N SER A 638 -28.89 40.63 22.43
CA SER A 638 -30.21 40.02 22.19
C SER A 638 -31.31 41.02 22.49
N ASN A 639 -32.06 41.35 21.45
CA ASN A 639 -33.28 42.15 21.50
C ASN A 639 -34.41 41.32 22.12
N GLY A 640 -35.30 42.03 22.82
CA GLY A 640 -36.26 41.46 23.75
C GLY A 640 -37.43 40.71 23.13
N ARG A 641 -38.02 39.86 23.98
CA ARG A 641 -39.46 39.57 23.99
C ARG A 641 -39.92 39.51 25.44
N THR A 642 -40.65 40.55 25.81
CA THR A 642 -41.48 40.66 27.01
C THR A 642 -42.53 39.55 27.03
N PHE A 643 -42.53 38.73 28.08
CA PHE A 643 -43.72 38.01 28.52
C PHE A 643 -44.04 38.37 29.97
N ILE A 644 -45.33 38.56 30.19
CA ILE A 644 -45.97 39.20 31.33
C ILE A 644 -45.95 38.25 32.53
N ASN A 645 -45.47 38.77 33.67
CA ASN A 645 -45.54 38.14 34.99
C ASN A 645 -46.98 37.70 35.35
N ARG A 646 -47.15 36.40 35.61
CA ARG A 646 -48.07 35.88 36.63
C ARG A 646 -47.27 34.89 37.50
N PRO A 647 -47.24 35.05 38.83
CA PRO A 647 -46.57 34.07 39.69
C PRO A 647 -47.45 32.83 39.78
N ASP A 648 -47.03 31.73 39.14
CA ASP A 648 -47.78 30.49 39.09
C ASP A 648 -47.44 29.62 40.31
N VAL A 649 -48.47 29.19 41.05
CA VAL A 649 -48.33 28.43 42.30
C VAL A 649 -47.76 27.01 42.06
N SER A 650 -47.62 26.58 40.80
CA SER A 650 -47.05 25.29 40.39
C SER A 650 -45.51 25.24 40.46
N GLU A 651 -44.80 26.32 40.12
CA GLU A 651 -43.33 26.39 40.16
C GLU A 651 -42.78 26.21 41.58
N GLY A 652 -43.49 26.74 42.58
CA GLY A 652 -43.13 26.59 43.99
C GLY A 652 -43.31 25.18 44.55
N LYS A 653 -44.16 24.35 43.92
CA LYS A 653 -44.32 22.92 44.28
C LYS A 653 -43.25 22.07 43.63
N ASP A 654 -43.04 22.23 42.32
CA ASP A 654 -42.00 21.53 41.58
C ASP A 654 -40.61 21.76 42.19
N ARG A 655 -40.32 23.02 42.58
CA ARG A 655 -39.05 23.37 43.24
C ARG A 655 -38.88 22.72 44.62
N ARG A 656 -39.95 22.60 45.42
CA ARG A 656 -39.87 21.91 46.73
C ARG A 656 -39.65 20.41 46.55
N GLU A 657 -40.29 19.81 45.55
CA GLU A 657 -40.09 18.41 45.21
C GLU A 657 -38.66 18.16 44.71
N ARG A 658 -38.11 19.04 43.87
CA ARG A 658 -36.70 19.00 43.45
C ARG A 658 -35.74 19.18 44.62
N PHE A 659 -35.97 20.12 45.53
CA PHE A 659 -35.14 20.29 46.75
C PHE A 659 -35.21 19.08 47.68
N GLN A 660 -36.37 18.43 47.78
CA GLN A 660 -36.53 17.20 48.53
C GLN A 660 -35.79 16.02 47.88
N LYS A 661 -35.85 15.90 46.55
CA LYS A 661 -35.05 14.95 45.77
C LYS A 661 -33.55 15.21 45.98
N GLY A 662 -33.10 16.47 45.95
CA GLY A 662 -31.72 16.87 46.22
C GLY A 662 -31.25 16.52 47.63
N LEU A 663 -32.08 16.74 48.66
CA LEU A 663 -31.78 16.34 50.04
C LEU A 663 -31.66 14.81 50.19
N ASN A 664 -32.55 14.07 49.53
CA ASN A 664 -32.52 12.62 49.54
C ASN A 664 -31.27 12.10 48.83
N LEU A 665 -30.84 12.76 47.76
CA LEU A 665 -29.61 12.44 47.04
C LEU A 665 -28.36 12.69 47.91
N LEU A 666 -28.26 13.86 48.56
CA LEU A 666 -27.15 14.17 49.48
C LEU A 666 -27.02 13.14 50.61
N LYS A 667 -28.15 12.71 51.18
CA LYS A 667 -28.15 11.70 52.27
C LYS A 667 -27.91 10.28 51.76
N GLY A 668 -28.49 9.91 50.62
CA GLY A 668 -28.38 8.56 50.05
C GLY A 668 -27.01 8.27 49.46
N ALA A 669 -26.37 9.29 48.88
CA ALA A 669 -25.06 9.19 48.24
C ALA A 669 -23.88 9.41 49.22
N TRP A 670 -24.14 9.63 50.52
CA TRP A 670 -23.12 9.60 51.58
C TRP A 670 -23.50 8.65 52.73
N PRO A 671 -23.43 7.32 52.52
CA PRO A 671 -23.70 6.33 53.56
C PRO A 671 -22.73 6.47 54.77
N PRO A 672 -23.14 6.06 55.98
CA PRO A 672 -22.30 6.17 57.18
C PRO A 672 -21.00 5.35 57.14
N GLU A 673 -20.88 4.39 56.22
CA GLU A 673 -19.75 3.46 56.08
C GLU A 673 -18.67 3.95 55.10
N GLN A 674 -18.89 5.04 54.36
CA GLN A 674 -17.95 5.60 53.37
C GLN A 674 -17.32 6.92 53.83
N ASP A 675 -16.00 7.04 53.66
CA ASP A 675 -15.22 8.24 53.99
C ASP A 675 -15.45 9.43 53.04
N GLN A 676 -15.93 9.17 51.82
CA GLN A 676 -16.25 10.19 50.81
C GLN A 676 -17.62 9.90 50.16
N PRO A 677 -18.41 10.93 49.81
CA PRO A 677 -19.68 10.75 49.11
C PRO A 677 -19.46 10.45 47.63
N LEU A 678 -20.51 9.90 46.99
CA LEU A 678 -20.60 9.73 45.54
C LEU A 678 -21.04 11.03 44.85
N TYR A 679 -20.48 12.18 45.25
CA TYR A 679 -20.65 13.51 44.64
C TYR A 679 -19.50 14.44 45.09
N ASP A 680 -19.27 15.55 44.38
CA ASP A 680 -18.25 16.54 44.75
C ASP A 680 -18.75 17.41 45.91
N VAL A 681 -18.05 17.31 47.04
CA VAL A 681 -18.42 18.00 48.29
C VAL A 681 -18.27 19.52 48.18
N GLY A 682 -17.24 20.01 47.48
CA GLY A 682 -17.01 21.44 47.27
C GLY A 682 -18.10 22.04 46.40
N LEU A 683 -18.45 21.36 45.30
CA LEU A 683 -19.57 21.76 44.43
C LEU A 683 -20.90 21.73 45.20
N ALA A 684 -21.14 20.70 46.01
CA ALA A 684 -22.36 20.60 46.81
C ALA A 684 -22.48 21.76 47.81
N ILE A 685 -21.39 22.19 48.47
CA ILE A 685 -21.39 23.36 49.36
C ILE A 685 -21.75 24.62 48.58
N ILE A 686 -21.08 24.86 47.43
CA ILE A 686 -21.33 26.04 46.59
C ILE A 686 -22.79 26.08 46.14
N LEU A 687 -23.32 24.95 45.63
CA LEU A 687 -24.71 24.85 45.20
C LEU A 687 -25.69 25.08 46.36
N CYS A 688 -25.36 24.60 47.57
CA CYS A 688 -26.19 24.82 48.76
C CYS A 688 -26.13 26.28 49.24
N GLU A 689 -24.97 26.94 49.23
CA GLU A 689 -24.83 28.36 49.59
C GLU A 689 -25.54 29.27 48.58
N MET A 690 -25.28 29.07 47.28
CA MET A 690 -25.89 29.86 46.21
C MET A 690 -27.43 29.78 46.20
N ASN A 691 -27.99 28.63 46.58
CA ASN A 691 -29.44 28.40 46.63
C ASN A 691 -30.06 28.48 48.04
N ALA A 692 -29.32 28.98 49.04
CA ALA A 692 -29.75 29.15 50.44
C ALA A 692 -30.27 27.88 51.13
N PHE A 693 -29.68 26.72 50.83
CA PHE A 693 -30.09 25.41 51.33
C PHE A 693 -29.40 25.00 52.65
N LYS A 694 -29.88 25.55 53.78
CA LYS A 694 -29.28 25.40 55.13
C LYS A 694 -29.14 23.94 55.61
N ASN A 695 -30.15 23.11 55.34
CA ASN A 695 -30.16 21.72 55.79
C ASN A 695 -29.10 20.86 55.08
N GLY A 696 -28.73 21.21 53.84
CA GLY A 696 -27.62 20.59 53.12
C GLY A 696 -26.27 20.99 53.70
N LEU A 697 -26.06 22.28 53.99
CA LEU A 697 -24.80 22.80 54.53
C LEU A 697 -24.41 22.19 55.88
N LEU A 698 -25.36 22.11 56.82
CA LEU A 698 -25.13 21.51 58.13
C LEU A 698 -24.72 20.03 58.02
N PHE A 699 -25.35 19.28 57.11
CA PHE A 699 -25.03 17.88 56.85
C PHE A 699 -23.60 17.73 56.28
N LEU A 700 -23.22 18.59 55.33
CA LEU A 700 -21.90 18.54 54.70
C LEU A 700 -20.78 18.89 55.70
N TYR A 701 -20.91 19.99 56.46
CA TYR A 701 -19.87 20.39 57.43
C TYR A 701 -19.68 19.39 58.57
N GLU A 702 -20.75 18.77 59.08
CA GLU A 702 -20.66 17.76 60.13
C GLU A 702 -19.92 16.51 59.67
N LYS A 703 -20.13 16.08 58.41
CA LYS A 703 -19.45 14.93 57.82
C LYS A 703 -17.98 15.20 57.45
N MET A 704 -17.65 16.42 57.04
CA MET A 704 -16.28 16.81 56.65
C MET A 704 -15.31 17.01 57.81
N LYS A 705 -15.78 16.88 59.07
CA LYS A 705 -14.98 17.13 60.28
C LYS A 705 -14.44 18.58 60.36
N LEU A 706 -15.09 19.52 59.68
CA LEU A 706 -14.81 20.95 59.72
C LEU A 706 -15.42 21.55 60.99
N TYR A 707 -14.89 21.13 62.14
CA TYR A 707 -15.47 21.40 63.45
C TYR A 707 -15.40 22.89 63.81
N LYS A 708 -14.42 23.62 63.31
CA LYS A 708 -14.25 25.06 63.55
C LYS A 708 -15.33 25.88 62.85
N GLU A 709 -15.72 25.47 61.64
CA GLU A 709 -16.75 26.08 60.81
C GLU A 709 -18.15 25.78 61.38
N VAL A 710 -18.35 24.54 61.88
CA VAL A 710 -19.55 24.18 62.64
C VAL A 710 -19.67 25.02 63.92
N ILE A 711 -18.58 25.14 64.69
CA ILE A 711 -18.51 25.98 65.89
C ILE A 711 -18.75 27.45 65.54
N ALA A 712 -18.23 27.95 64.41
CA ALA A 712 -18.48 29.31 63.94
C ALA A 712 -19.95 29.56 63.60
N CYS A 713 -20.65 28.60 63.00
CA CYS A 713 -22.10 28.68 62.78
C CYS A 713 -22.88 28.78 64.11
N TYR A 714 -22.47 28.03 65.14
CA TYR A 714 -23.10 28.13 66.48
C TYR A 714 -22.70 29.40 67.24
N MET A 715 -21.46 29.87 67.12
CA MET A 715 -20.98 31.13 67.69
C MET A 715 -21.69 32.34 67.08
N GLN A 716 -21.92 32.35 65.76
CA GLN A 716 -22.73 33.37 65.09
C GLN A 716 -24.21 33.34 65.53
N ALA A 717 -24.70 32.18 65.96
CA ALA A 717 -26.06 31.99 66.47
C ALA A 717 -26.22 32.22 68.00
N GLN A 718 -25.12 32.48 68.74
CA GLN A 718 -25.09 32.67 70.21
C GLN A 718 -25.67 31.51 71.05
N ASP A 719 -25.50 30.27 70.62
CA ASP A 719 -25.96 29.08 71.35
C ASP A 719 -24.84 28.44 72.21
N HIS A 720 -24.73 28.84 73.49
CA HIS A 720 -23.65 28.41 74.40
C HIS A 720 -23.77 26.94 74.85
N GLU A 721 -25.00 26.43 75.04
CA GLU A 721 -25.24 25.03 75.41
C GLU A 721 -24.99 24.10 74.23
N GLY A 722 -25.48 24.48 73.03
CA GLY A 722 -25.20 23.78 71.78
C GLY A 722 -23.70 23.75 71.45
N LEU A 723 -22.97 24.82 71.74
CA LEU A 723 -21.52 24.90 71.59
C LEU A 723 -20.74 23.92 72.47
N ILE A 724 -21.05 23.87 73.78
CA ILE A 724 -20.40 22.93 74.71
C ILE A 724 -20.78 21.49 74.40
N ALA A 725 -22.05 21.22 74.05
CA ALA A 725 -22.49 19.89 73.62
C ALA A 725 -21.79 19.44 72.32
N CYS A 726 -21.60 20.36 71.38
CA CYS A 726 -20.83 20.13 70.15
C CYS A 726 -19.36 19.84 70.46
N CYS A 727 -18.72 20.61 71.34
CA CYS A 727 -17.33 20.38 71.74
C CYS A 727 -17.13 19.09 72.56
N LYS A 728 -18.11 18.68 73.38
CA LYS A 728 -18.10 17.37 74.06
C LYS A 728 -18.17 16.22 73.05
N ARG A 729 -18.94 16.38 71.98
CA ARG A 729 -19.05 15.37 70.92
C ARG A 729 -17.82 15.31 70.02
N LEU A 730 -17.17 16.45 69.79
CA LEU A 730 -16.12 16.63 68.78
C LEU A 730 -14.70 16.82 69.35
N GLY A 731 -14.54 16.97 70.68
CA GLY A 731 -13.27 17.26 71.36
C GLY A 731 -12.68 16.09 72.16
N ASP A 732 -13.31 14.90 72.15
CA ASP A 732 -12.79 13.71 72.84
C ASP A 732 -11.68 13.02 72.03
N LEU A 733 -10.46 13.01 72.58
CA LEU A 733 -9.25 12.38 72.01
C LEU A 733 -9.44 10.87 71.72
N GLY A 734 -10.26 10.20 72.55
CA GLY A 734 -10.60 8.77 72.39
C GLY A 734 -11.56 8.45 71.24
N LYS A 735 -12.17 9.47 70.61
CA LYS A 735 -13.09 9.32 69.45
C LYS A 735 -12.57 10.02 68.18
N GLY A 736 -11.31 10.47 68.19
CA GLY A 736 -10.69 11.17 67.05
C GLY A 736 -11.10 12.64 66.94
N GLY A 737 -11.47 13.28 68.06
CA GLY A 737 -11.74 14.71 68.15
C GLY A 737 -10.47 15.56 68.26
N ASP A 738 -10.61 16.88 68.05
CA ASP A 738 -9.50 17.85 68.15
C ASP A 738 -9.49 18.52 69.55
N PRO A 739 -8.50 18.24 70.41
CA PRO A 739 -8.41 18.84 71.75
C PRO A 739 -8.14 20.34 71.73
N SER A 740 -7.62 20.89 70.62
CA SER A 740 -7.37 22.33 70.48
C SER A 740 -8.66 23.16 70.43
N LEU A 741 -9.80 22.52 70.15
CA LEU A 741 -11.12 23.15 70.26
C LEU A 741 -11.40 23.65 71.67
N TRP A 742 -10.89 22.98 72.71
CA TRP A 742 -11.00 23.46 74.10
C TRP A 742 -10.21 24.76 74.33
N ALA A 743 -9.10 24.97 73.59
CA ALA A 743 -8.35 26.22 73.66
C ALA A 743 -9.08 27.37 72.93
N ASP A 744 -9.70 27.10 71.78
CA ASP A 744 -10.51 28.09 71.04
C ASP A 744 -11.78 28.49 71.83
N VAL A 745 -12.41 27.51 72.50
CA VAL A 745 -13.54 27.73 73.40
C VAL A 745 -13.12 28.47 74.68
N LEU A 746 -11.95 28.15 75.27
CA LEU A 746 -11.41 28.90 76.41
C LEU A 746 -11.09 30.35 76.02
N LYS A 747 -10.58 30.59 74.81
CA LYS A 747 -10.34 31.93 74.28
C LYS A 747 -11.64 32.70 74.11
N TYR A 748 -12.68 32.06 73.56
CA TYR A 748 -14.01 32.64 73.46
C TYR A 748 -14.56 33.04 74.83
N PHE A 749 -14.54 32.15 75.83
CA PHE A 749 -14.97 32.48 77.20
C PHE A 749 -14.06 33.50 77.92
N GLY A 750 -12.79 33.59 77.56
CA GLY A 750 -11.85 34.59 78.04
C GLY A 750 -12.06 35.99 77.43
N GLU A 751 -12.68 36.07 76.24
CA GLU A 751 -13.02 37.32 75.55
C GLU A 751 -14.48 37.73 75.77
N LEU A 752 -15.35 36.82 76.24
CA LEU A 752 -16.70 37.15 76.70
C LEU A 752 -16.65 38.03 77.96
N GLY A 753 -17.40 39.14 77.95
CA GLY A 753 -17.57 40.01 79.11
C GLY A 753 -18.64 39.53 80.11
N GLU A 754 -18.93 38.22 80.14
CA GLU A 754 -19.98 37.60 80.95
C GLU A 754 -19.39 36.67 82.03
N ASP A 755 -20.17 36.37 83.08
CA ASP A 755 -19.79 35.41 84.12
C ASP A 755 -19.98 33.96 83.63
N CYS A 756 -18.93 33.39 83.05
CA CYS A 756 -18.88 32.01 82.55
C CYS A 756 -18.12 31.07 83.52
N SER A 757 -18.21 31.32 84.84
CA SER A 757 -17.42 30.59 85.85
C SER A 757 -17.66 29.07 85.88
N LYS A 758 -18.83 28.58 85.44
CA LYS A 758 -19.17 27.15 85.43
C LYS A 758 -18.59 26.45 84.20
N GLU A 759 -18.78 27.08 83.05
CA GLU A 759 -18.34 26.64 81.74
C GLU A 759 -16.80 26.63 81.68
N VAL A 760 -16.15 27.66 82.23
CA VAL A 760 -14.68 27.73 82.34
C VAL A 760 -14.10 26.66 83.26
N LYS A 761 -14.72 26.37 84.40
CA LYS A 761 -14.29 25.26 85.27
C LYS A 761 -14.36 23.91 84.54
N GLU A 762 -15.45 23.69 83.80
CA GLU A 762 -15.62 22.48 83.02
C GLU A 762 -14.55 22.37 81.93
N VAL A 763 -14.30 23.44 81.17
CA VAL A 763 -13.23 23.49 80.14
C VAL A 763 -11.84 23.26 80.74
N LEU A 764 -11.53 23.83 81.91
CA LEU A 764 -10.22 23.67 82.58
C LEU A 764 -9.93 22.22 83.00
N THR A 765 -10.94 21.43 83.35
CA THR A 765 -10.74 20.01 83.68
C THR A 765 -10.28 19.19 82.48
N TYR A 766 -10.79 19.51 81.29
CA TYR A 766 -10.36 18.86 80.04
C TYR A 766 -8.96 19.31 79.62
N ILE A 767 -8.62 20.58 79.85
CA ILE A 767 -7.27 21.12 79.59
C ILE A 767 -6.22 20.49 80.54
N GLU A 768 -6.56 20.26 81.80
CA GLU A 768 -5.69 19.58 82.78
C GLU A 768 -5.46 18.11 82.43
N ARG A 769 -6.54 17.40 82.06
CA ARG A 769 -6.48 15.96 81.72
C ARG A 769 -5.55 15.69 80.53
N ASP A 770 -5.64 16.53 79.50
CA ASP A 770 -4.99 16.29 78.22
C ASP A 770 -3.71 17.15 78.03
N ASP A 771 -3.26 17.83 79.09
CA ASP A 771 -2.08 18.72 79.16
C ASP A 771 -1.94 19.70 77.98
N ILE A 772 -3.06 20.35 77.62
CA ILE A 772 -3.19 21.08 76.34
C ILE A 772 -2.44 22.41 76.36
N LEU A 773 -2.43 23.12 77.49
CA LEU A 773 -1.86 24.46 77.60
C LEU A 773 -0.96 24.60 78.84
N PRO A 774 0.20 25.28 78.72
CA PRO A 774 1.02 25.62 79.86
C PRO A 774 0.26 26.51 80.86
N PRO A 775 0.48 26.35 82.19
CA PRO A 775 -0.27 27.10 83.20
C PRO A 775 -0.22 28.63 83.04
N ILE A 776 0.89 29.14 82.51
CA ILE A 776 1.07 30.58 82.25
C ILE A 776 0.14 31.09 81.14
N VAL A 777 -0.12 30.28 80.11
CA VAL A 777 -0.98 30.63 78.97
C VAL A 777 -2.45 30.59 79.37
N VAL A 778 -2.83 29.62 80.20
CA VAL A 778 -4.17 29.54 80.79
C VAL A 778 -4.46 30.78 81.64
N LEU A 779 -3.51 31.19 82.50
CA LEU A 779 -3.60 32.41 83.31
C LEU A 779 -3.71 33.67 82.45
N GLN A 780 -2.92 33.78 81.38
CA GLN A 780 -2.93 34.95 80.50
C GLN A 780 -4.21 35.06 79.64
N THR A 781 -4.84 33.94 79.32
CA THR A 781 -6.07 33.91 78.51
C THR A 781 -7.28 34.27 79.38
N LEU A 782 -7.36 33.73 80.60
CA LEU A 782 -8.45 34.00 81.52
C LEU A 782 -8.36 35.37 82.20
N SER A 783 -7.17 35.98 82.27
CA SER A 783 -6.99 37.33 82.82
C SER A 783 -7.63 38.43 81.97
N ARG A 784 -8.01 38.12 80.72
CA ARG A 784 -8.70 39.07 79.81
C ARG A 784 -10.15 39.28 80.19
N ASN A 785 -10.77 38.35 80.91
CA ASN A 785 -12.16 38.46 81.35
C ASN A 785 -12.20 39.09 82.77
N PRO A 786 -12.77 40.30 82.94
CA PRO A 786 -12.81 40.99 84.24
C PRO A 786 -13.78 40.35 85.25
N CYS A 787 -14.66 39.44 84.82
CA CYS A 787 -15.66 38.80 85.67
C CYS A 787 -15.15 37.50 86.35
N LEU A 788 -13.99 36.98 85.97
CA LEU A 788 -13.43 35.73 86.53
C LEU A 788 -12.59 35.99 87.78
N THR A 789 -12.80 35.19 88.83
CA THR A 789 -12.02 35.30 90.09
C THR A 789 -10.88 34.27 90.16
N LEU A 790 -9.76 34.62 90.82
CA LEU A 790 -8.59 33.74 91.01
C LEU A 790 -8.93 32.39 91.67
N SER A 791 -10.04 32.33 92.40
CA SER A 791 -10.54 31.10 93.04
C SER A 791 -10.80 29.96 92.04
N VAL A 792 -11.09 30.28 90.78
CA VAL A 792 -11.40 29.31 89.72
C VAL A 792 -10.16 28.53 89.26
N ILE A 793 -8.96 29.11 89.36
CA ILE A 793 -7.73 28.56 88.74
C ILE A 793 -6.71 28.06 89.79
N LYS A 794 -6.85 28.47 91.07
CA LYS A 794 -5.88 28.17 92.15
C LYS A 794 -5.51 26.68 92.28
N ASP A 795 -6.52 25.81 92.24
CA ASP A 795 -6.32 24.37 92.47
C ASP A 795 -5.60 23.69 91.30
N TYR A 796 -5.80 24.18 90.07
CA TYR A 796 -5.14 23.70 88.86
C TYR A 796 -3.62 24.00 88.90
N ILE A 797 -3.23 25.23 89.28
CA ILE A 797 -1.81 25.65 89.31
C ILE A 797 -1.01 24.86 90.34
N ALA A 798 -1.58 24.64 91.53
CA ALA A 798 -0.90 23.95 92.62
C ALA A 798 -0.50 22.51 92.24
N ARG A 799 -1.39 21.79 91.53
CA ARG A 799 -1.13 20.41 91.10
C ARG A 799 -0.05 20.33 90.02
N LYS A 800 -0.03 21.26 89.06
CA LYS A 800 0.94 21.21 87.95
C LYS A 800 2.38 21.47 88.41
N LEU A 801 2.60 22.39 89.35
CA LEU A 801 3.94 22.73 89.85
C LEU A 801 4.62 21.59 90.65
N ASP A 802 3.85 20.81 91.41
CA ASP A 802 4.39 19.66 92.17
C ASP A 802 4.83 18.51 91.24
N HIS A 803 4.16 18.37 90.09
CA HIS A 803 4.52 17.37 89.09
C HIS A 803 5.86 17.69 88.41
N GLU A 804 6.08 18.93 87.97
CA GLU A 804 7.31 19.34 87.29
C GLU A 804 8.56 19.21 88.19
N SER A 805 8.41 19.50 89.48
CA SER A 805 9.53 19.44 90.45
C SER A 805 10.12 18.03 90.60
N LYS A 806 9.31 16.97 90.47
CA LYS A 806 9.78 15.57 90.61
C LYS A 806 10.64 15.12 89.43
N LEU A 807 10.31 15.56 88.22
CA LEU A 807 11.04 15.20 87.00
C LEU A 807 12.49 15.71 87.03
N ILE A 808 12.70 16.93 87.52
CA ILE A 808 14.03 17.57 87.59
C ILE A 808 15.04 16.75 88.43
N GLU A 809 14.57 16.11 89.50
CA GLU A 809 15.43 15.38 90.43
C GLU A 809 15.85 14.00 89.88
N GLU A 810 15.07 13.42 88.97
CA GLU A 810 15.40 12.16 88.29
C GLU A 810 16.51 12.39 87.26
N ASP A 811 16.42 13.46 86.48
CA ASP A 811 17.42 13.80 85.45
C ASP A 811 18.82 14.05 86.04
N ARG A 812 18.92 14.70 87.21
CA ARG A 812 20.20 14.96 87.88
C ARG A 812 20.98 13.69 88.21
N ARG A 813 20.29 12.66 88.70
CA ARG A 813 20.92 11.37 89.06
C ARG A 813 21.49 10.64 87.85
N ALA A 814 20.85 10.75 86.68
CA ALA A 814 21.32 10.11 85.46
C ALA A 814 22.66 10.71 84.98
N ILE A 815 22.83 12.03 85.12
CA ILE A 815 24.02 12.75 84.63
C ILE A 815 25.30 12.30 85.35
N GLU A 816 25.24 12.13 86.68
CA GLU A 816 26.41 11.74 87.48
C GLU A 816 26.94 10.36 87.08
N LYS A 817 26.04 9.39 86.86
CA LYS A 817 26.42 8.03 86.46
C LYS A 817 27.20 7.98 85.15
N TYR A 818 26.76 8.72 84.12
CA TYR A 818 27.42 8.70 82.81
C TYR A 818 28.82 9.33 82.81
N GLN A 819 29.08 10.31 83.68
CA GLN A 819 30.40 10.94 83.80
C GLN A 819 31.46 9.97 84.33
N GLU A 820 31.09 9.14 85.30
CA GLU A 820 32.00 8.19 85.93
C GLU A 820 32.45 7.10 84.94
N GLU A 821 31.51 6.50 84.21
CA GLU A 821 31.77 5.48 83.18
C GLU A 821 32.69 6.00 82.06
N THR A 822 32.45 7.23 81.59
CA THR A 822 33.26 7.87 80.53
C THR A 822 34.72 8.05 80.96
N SER A 823 34.95 8.38 82.23
CA SER A 823 36.30 8.59 82.78
C SER A 823 37.11 7.29 82.86
N ALA A 824 36.45 6.16 83.11
CA ALA A 824 37.07 4.85 83.21
C ALA A 824 37.56 4.38 81.83
N MET A 825 36.71 4.49 80.80
CA MET A 825 37.03 4.08 79.44
C MET A 825 38.21 4.87 78.84
N ARG A 826 38.35 6.16 79.15
CA ARG A 826 39.49 6.99 78.70
C ARG A 826 40.83 6.52 79.28
N ARG A 827 40.84 6.08 80.54
CA ARG A 827 42.06 5.55 81.19
C ARG A 827 42.52 4.26 80.52
N GLU A 828 41.59 3.37 80.20
CA GLU A 828 41.88 2.11 79.50
C GLU A 828 42.50 2.33 78.11
N ILE A 829 41.97 3.28 77.33
CA ILE A 829 42.51 3.64 76.01
C ILE A 829 43.96 4.14 76.11
N GLN A 830 44.27 4.92 77.14
CA GLN A 830 45.61 5.47 77.33
C GLN A 830 46.61 4.37 77.68
N ASP A 831 46.23 3.45 78.57
CA ASP A 831 47.06 2.31 78.98
C ASP A 831 47.42 1.39 77.79
N LEU A 832 46.44 1.08 76.94
CA LEU A 832 46.64 0.27 75.72
C LEU A 832 47.58 0.92 74.68
N ARG A 833 47.76 2.25 74.69
CA ARG A 833 48.61 2.96 73.72
C ARG A 833 50.07 3.07 74.15
N THR A 834 50.34 3.18 75.44
CA THR A 834 51.67 3.57 75.94
C THR A 834 52.46 2.43 76.55
N ASN A 835 51.80 1.36 77.02
CA ASN A 835 52.45 0.27 77.74
C ASN A 835 52.58 -0.98 76.87
N ALA A 836 53.76 -1.60 76.87
CA ALA A 836 53.98 -2.87 76.19
C ALA A 836 53.26 -4.01 76.94
N ARG A 837 52.47 -4.82 76.23
CA ARG A 837 51.77 -5.98 76.80
C ARG A 837 52.62 -7.24 76.67
N ILE A 838 52.82 -7.93 77.79
CA ILE A 838 53.55 -9.20 77.86
C ILE A 838 52.56 -10.35 77.73
N PHE A 839 52.72 -11.19 76.70
CA PHE A 839 51.91 -12.39 76.51
C PHE A 839 52.62 -13.60 77.14
N GLN A 840 52.11 -14.09 78.27
CA GLN A 840 52.68 -15.25 78.98
C GLN A 840 51.87 -16.55 78.80
N LEU A 841 50.88 -16.53 77.89
CA LEU A 841 49.96 -17.66 77.71
C LEU A 841 50.65 -18.81 76.98
N SER A 842 50.73 -19.94 77.66
CA SER A 842 51.34 -21.18 77.15
C SER A 842 50.33 -22.14 76.52
N LYS A 843 49.05 -21.77 76.44
CA LYS A 843 47.97 -22.58 75.87
C LYS A 843 47.11 -21.78 74.88
N CYS A 844 46.68 -22.44 73.80
CA CYS A 844 45.86 -21.85 72.75
C CYS A 844 44.42 -21.65 73.27
N THR A 845 43.84 -20.47 73.07
CA THR A 845 42.49 -20.16 73.56
C THR A 845 41.40 -20.99 72.86
N ALA A 846 41.59 -21.36 71.59
CA ALA A 846 40.59 -22.15 70.84
C ALA A 846 40.61 -23.65 71.18
N CYS A 847 41.79 -24.27 71.29
CA CYS A 847 41.90 -25.72 71.48
C CYS A 847 42.42 -26.12 72.86
N THR A 848 42.83 -25.17 73.69
CA THR A 848 43.34 -25.33 75.08
C THR A 848 44.63 -26.15 75.25
N PHE A 849 45.18 -26.70 74.16
CA PHE A 849 46.49 -27.36 74.15
C PHE A 849 47.66 -26.37 74.23
N THR A 850 48.84 -26.87 74.59
CA THR A 850 50.06 -26.05 74.68
C THR A 850 50.36 -25.36 73.35
N LEU A 851 50.77 -24.09 73.41
CA LEU A 851 51.08 -23.27 72.24
C LEU A 851 52.41 -23.70 71.62
N ASP A 852 52.35 -24.12 70.37
CA ASP A 852 53.50 -24.53 69.55
C ASP A 852 53.69 -23.47 68.45
N LEU A 853 54.93 -23.28 67.98
CA LEU A 853 55.21 -22.30 66.91
C LEU A 853 54.81 -22.82 65.52
N PRO A 854 54.23 -21.99 64.63
CA PRO A 854 53.93 -20.56 64.78
C PRO A 854 52.59 -20.26 65.51
N ALA A 855 52.62 -19.23 66.38
CA ALA A 855 51.49 -18.75 67.17
C ALA A 855 51.19 -17.28 66.91
N VAL A 856 49.91 -16.88 67.02
CA VAL A 856 49.43 -15.51 66.83
C VAL A 856 48.81 -15.00 68.13
N HIS A 857 49.24 -13.81 68.57
CA HIS A 857 48.80 -13.17 69.81
C HIS A 857 48.08 -11.84 69.51
N PHE A 858 46.89 -11.65 70.05
CA PHE A 858 46.11 -10.42 69.92
C PHE A 858 46.23 -9.54 71.17
N MET A 859 46.19 -8.21 71.01
CA MET A 859 46.32 -7.25 72.14
C MET A 859 45.23 -7.37 73.23
N CYS A 860 44.12 -8.06 72.93
CA CYS A 860 43.12 -8.47 73.92
C CYS A 860 43.58 -9.60 74.86
N MET A 861 44.84 -10.04 74.75
CA MET A 861 45.47 -11.15 75.48
C MET A 861 45.03 -12.56 75.06
N HIS A 862 44.25 -12.74 73.99
CA HIS A 862 43.99 -14.08 73.46
C HIS A 862 45.10 -14.55 72.51
N SER A 863 45.48 -15.82 72.65
CA SER A 863 46.63 -16.42 71.95
C SER A 863 46.20 -17.72 71.27
N PHE A 864 46.54 -17.90 70.00
CA PHE A 864 46.08 -19.03 69.19
C PHE A 864 47.23 -19.65 68.40
N HIS A 865 47.16 -20.96 68.11
CA HIS A 865 48.01 -21.55 67.07
C HIS A 865 47.60 -20.97 65.71
N GLN A 866 48.55 -20.75 64.78
CA GLN A 866 48.21 -20.25 63.45
C GLN A 866 47.20 -21.17 62.74
N ARG A 867 47.36 -22.50 62.87
CA ARG A 867 46.41 -23.49 62.33
C ARG A 867 44.99 -23.41 62.93
N CYS A 868 44.84 -22.91 64.15
CA CYS A 868 43.55 -22.82 64.83
C CYS A 868 42.81 -21.51 64.52
N LEU A 869 43.48 -20.57 63.84
CA LEU A 869 42.94 -19.24 63.54
C LEU A 869 42.19 -19.19 62.18
N GLY A 870 42.38 -20.19 61.32
CA GLY A 870 41.81 -20.23 59.97
C GLY A 870 42.33 -19.11 59.06
N ASP A 871 41.53 -18.66 58.08
CA ASP A 871 41.91 -17.65 57.08
C ASP A 871 41.89 -16.18 57.59
N ASN A 872 41.45 -15.95 58.84
CA ASN A 872 41.29 -14.59 59.40
C ASN A 872 42.46 -14.21 60.33
N GLU A 873 43.62 -13.84 59.76
CA GLU A 873 44.82 -13.49 60.54
C GLU A 873 44.75 -12.13 61.27
N ARG A 874 43.71 -11.32 61.05
CA ARG A 874 43.67 -9.91 61.51
C ARG A 874 42.74 -9.60 62.68
N GLU A 875 41.85 -10.51 63.08
CA GLU A 875 40.87 -10.25 64.15
C GLU A 875 40.79 -11.41 65.15
N CYS A 876 40.69 -11.10 66.45
CA CYS A 876 40.56 -12.11 67.49
C CYS A 876 39.14 -12.71 67.49
N PRO A 877 38.95 -14.03 67.30
CA PRO A 877 37.64 -14.64 67.19
C PRO A 877 36.71 -14.42 68.40
N GLU A 878 37.26 -14.38 69.61
CA GLU A 878 36.47 -14.20 70.84
C GLU A 878 35.92 -12.77 71.00
N CYS A 879 36.75 -11.76 70.71
CA CYS A 879 36.37 -10.37 70.93
C CYS A 879 35.78 -9.71 69.67
N ALA A 880 36.01 -10.29 68.49
CA ALA A 880 35.52 -9.75 67.23
C ALA A 880 33.99 -9.57 67.19
N PRO A 881 33.13 -10.46 67.72
CA PRO A 881 31.67 -10.29 67.66
C PRO A 881 31.21 -9.03 68.39
N GLU A 882 31.71 -8.79 69.61
CA GLU A 882 31.36 -7.61 70.40
C GLU A 882 31.91 -6.32 69.78
N TYR A 883 33.19 -6.32 69.37
CA TYR A 883 33.76 -5.15 68.70
C TYR A 883 33.09 -4.86 67.35
N ARG A 884 32.68 -5.89 66.60
CA ARG A 884 31.91 -5.71 65.36
C ARG A 884 30.52 -5.14 65.65
N SER A 885 29.82 -5.60 66.69
CA SER A 885 28.53 -5.02 67.10
C SER A 885 28.65 -3.54 67.46
N VAL A 886 29.70 -3.15 68.19
CA VAL A 886 29.97 -1.74 68.52
C VAL A 886 30.33 -0.93 67.27
N LEU A 887 31.15 -1.48 66.37
CA LEU A 887 31.51 -0.82 65.10
C LEU A 887 30.31 -0.71 64.15
N GLU A 888 29.42 -1.70 64.14
CA GLU A 888 28.20 -1.72 63.33
C GLU A 888 27.17 -0.75 63.89
N THR A 889 27.05 -0.64 65.21
CA THR A 889 26.24 0.39 65.87
C THR A 889 26.80 1.79 65.56
N LYS A 890 28.12 1.97 65.63
CA LYS A 890 28.74 3.24 65.22
C LYS A 890 28.47 3.55 63.74
N ARG A 891 28.58 2.54 62.87
CA ARG A 891 28.33 2.68 61.43
C ARG A 891 26.85 2.98 61.14
N SER A 892 25.92 2.36 61.86
CA SER A 892 24.48 2.65 61.71
C SER A 892 24.15 4.06 62.21
N LEU A 893 24.78 4.53 63.29
CA LEU A 893 24.66 5.91 63.76
C LEU A 893 25.27 6.93 62.76
N GLU A 894 26.41 6.63 62.13
CA GLU A 894 27.01 7.45 61.06
C GLU A 894 26.20 7.40 59.75
N GLN A 895 25.52 6.30 59.45
CA GLN A 895 24.57 6.23 58.32
C GLN A 895 23.29 7.02 58.61
N ASN A 896 22.79 6.94 59.84
CA ASN A 896 21.63 7.70 60.30
C ASN A 896 21.90 9.22 60.32
N SER A 897 23.15 9.67 60.47
CA SER A 897 23.48 11.11 60.32
C SER A 897 23.26 11.63 58.90
N ASN A 898 23.28 10.75 57.89
CA ASN A 898 23.05 11.14 56.49
C ASN A 898 21.57 11.18 56.10
N ASN A 899 20.68 10.59 56.90
CA ASN A 899 19.23 10.56 56.67
C ASN A 899 18.51 11.55 57.59
N GLN A 900 18.57 12.83 57.23
CA GLN A 900 17.87 13.90 57.95
C GLN A 900 16.35 13.68 57.99
N ASP A 901 15.77 13.03 56.97
CA ASP A 901 14.33 12.82 56.85
C ASP A 901 13.77 11.86 57.92
N GLN A 902 14.48 10.79 58.25
CA GLN A 902 14.06 9.88 59.32
C GLN A 902 14.10 10.57 60.69
N PHE A 903 15.11 11.41 60.93
CA PHE A 903 15.17 12.23 62.12
C PHE A 903 13.96 13.17 62.21
N PHE A 904 13.64 13.91 61.14
CA PHE A 904 12.46 14.79 61.14
C PHE A 904 11.15 14.01 61.28
N GLN A 905 11.06 12.81 60.73
CA GLN A 905 9.90 11.93 60.87
C GLN A 905 9.74 11.43 62.32
N HIS A 906 10.84 11.05 62.99
CA HIS A 906 10.82 10.67 64.39
C HIS A 906 10.47 11.83 65.31
N VAL A 907 11.00 13.04 65.03
CA VAL A 907 10.62 14.26 65.76
C VAL A 907 9.13 14.57 65.57
N ARG A 908 8.61 14.50 64.33
CA ARG A 908 7.19 14.77 64.02
C ARG A 908 6.22 13.76 64.65
N ASN A 909 6.63 12.50 64.74
CA ASN A 909 5.79 11.43 65.27
C ASN A 909 5.89 11.28 66.79
N SER A 910 6.93 11.84 67.41
CA SER A 910 7.10 11.83 68.86
C SER A 910 6.24 12.92 69.53
N LYS A 911 5.67 12.60 70.69
CA LYS A 911 4.93 13.58 71.50
C LYS A 911 5.85 14.67 72.09
N ASP A 912 7.12 14.35 72.30
CA ASP A 912 8.15 15.28 72.77
C ASP A 912 9.36 15.24 71.82
N GLY A 913 9.32 16.11 70.82
CA GLY A 913 10.38 16.24 69.82
C GLY A 913 11.71 16.70 70.41
N PHE A 914 11.71 17.44 71.53
CA PHE A 914 12.96 17.94 72.13
C PHE A 914 13.77 16.80 72.73
N SER A 915 13.12 15.85 73.41
CA SER A 915 13.78 14.65 73.93
C SER A 915 14.45 13.81 72.83
N VAL A 916 13.76 13.66 71.67
CA VAL A 916 14.33 12.98 70.51
C VAL A 916 15.56 13.74 69.97
N ILE A 917 15.50 15.07 69.89
CA ILE A 917 16.64 15.89 69.45
C ILE A 917 17.84 15.75 70.41
N ALA A 918 17.59 15.81 71.72
CA ALA A 918 18.62 15.69 72.75
C ALA A 918 19.31 14.32 72.70
N GLU A 919 18.55 13.24 72.48
CA GLU A 919 19.08 11.89 72.34
C GLU A 919 19.97 11.75 71.08
N TYR A 920 19.53 12.28 69.93
CA TYR A 920 20.32 12.28 68.70
C TYR A 920 21.58 13.15 68.81
N PHE A 921 21.52 14.26 69.54
CA PHE A 921 22.68 15.08 69.85
C PHE A 921 23.69 14.36 70.76
N GLY A 922 23.20 13.71 71.83
CA GLY A 922 24.03 12.93 72.76
C GLY A 922 24.75 11.75 72.09
N LYS A 923 24.14 11.15 71.06
CA LYS A 923 24.75 10.10 70.22
C LYS A 923 25.78 10.63 69.20
N GLY A 924 26.02 11.94 69.15
CA GLY A 924 27.04 12.56 68.30
C GLY A 924 26.70 12.61 66.80
N ILE A 925 25.44 12.36 66.43
CA ILE A 925 24.96 12.32 65.03
C ILE A 925 24.93 13.74 64.44
N ILE A 926 24.66 14.76 65.26
CA ILE A 926 24.47 16.16 64.84
C ILE A 926 25.79 16.98 64.92
N SER A 927 26.86 16.45 65.51
CA SER A 927 28.05 17.23 65.89
C SER A 927 29.23 17.23 64.88
N LYS A 928 29.13 16.53 63.74
CA LYS A 928 30.13 16.65 62.65
C LYS A 928 29.64 17.62 61.56
N THR A 929 29.77 18.92 61.79
CA THR A 929 29.78 19.88 60.66
C THR A 929 31.08 19.69 59.89
N SER A 930 31.02 18.96 58.78
CA SER A 930 32.17 18.74 57.88
C SER A 930 32.68 20.10 57.36
N THR A 931 33.86 20.51 57.81
CA THR A 931 34.65 21.60 57.21
C THR A 931 34.94 21.22 55.75
N ARG A 932 34.14 21.76 54.82
CA ARG A 932 34.43 21.66 53.38
C ARG A 932 35.69 22.47 53.07
N GLN A 933 36.77 21.77 52.74
CA GLN A 933 37.89 22.33 52.00
C GLN A 933 37.36 22.91 50.69
N ALA A 934 37.42 24.24 50.54
CA ALA A 934 37.28 24.91 49.26
C ALA A 934 38.62 24.80 48.53
N GLY A 935 38.58 24.31 47.28
CA GLY A 935 39.75 24.04 46.47
C GLY A 935 40.52 25.28 46.02
N ALA A 936 41.84 25.08 45.90
CA ALA A 936 42.68 25.56 44.82
C ALA A 936 43.48 24.35 44.31
#